data_AF-A0AAD9FW37-F1
#
_entry.id   AF-A0AAD9FW37-F1
#
_cell.length_a   1.000
_cell.length_b   1.000
_cell.length_c   1.000
_cell.angle_alpha   90.00
_cell.angle_beta   90.00
_cell.angle_gamma   90.00
#
_symmetry.space_group_name_H-M   'P 1'
#
loop_
_entity.id
_entity.type
_entity.pdbx_description
1 polymer ?
#
loop_
_entity_poly.entity_id
_entity_poly.type
_entity_poly.pdbx_seq_one_letter_code
_entity_poly.pdbx_strand_id
1 'polypeptide(L)'
;MTNPPTSLFSMIPTVLVLLLALGFTYEADARTGRHARRASLAGPTSTTNVEDSLLSRSLHRSPDRRATSGWEYVGCVTDGGSRALTDYSGTDSSNTPDNCIATCASKGFIYAGVEYGNQCYCGNTLSNGQGVTAKESDCSSACTGNKSVKCGGAYRLSLYRKSDALTMSPMGCYADGGTRLMTGASTSSGSLSLFSCATFCSQKGFSYFGAEAGYQCFCSASAPPSAKQIADSSCGTQCASGDGTICGGNYALSVYSISGSSSSAPSSTSSSASATKSTSTSTSKSSSASSTTASPSSTPTAIGCFSDSSSNRLLTGPSRNDDSNTNARCSAWCASQGYDLSGTEYAKQCFCGSTYSTSRAIADSSCSYDCSGSSSDTCGGYNAISLYCSKPVSSSPTTSCNAACTSQVGVASVPSSGRKNLWAHHMVGNTYSYTAATWSDDISQAAAAGFDGFALNHGSSDWQFDRMADAYNVASAQGSFKLFLSIDVTAIGCTQTSDAQRFASIVLRYANSSAQATYNSKVLVSTFAGDACTFGQGSAQAGWTYLRQLIKAGGKDIYLIPAIFVDPSRFSSMTWFDGLLNWDSAWPTGSSGGQPLTTASDTTWMNALGTRSYMPSISPLFFTYYGPNSYNKDWIYRSDDWLLARRFEQLIAMRTQIDMAEMVTWNDYGESHYVGPIRADQPNSQGWVNGYPHTAWLPLINFYAQAFRTGSYPSISSDSMWLWSRPHPKAANPTAPTLSRPNYWDTTEDNLYAIVLLSSAATVTINSGANTGTWNLQAGVNKLSLASAPGAIGGKIVRSGKQVKSLDSTGQFTYTNTPQDYS
;
A
#
# COMPACT_ATOMS: atom_id res chain seq x y z
N MET A 1 50.77 -6.59 35.50
CA MET A 1 52.20 -6.37 35.85
C MET A 1 53.04 -6.91 34.69
N THR A 2 54.04 -6.14 34.24
CA THR A 2 55.32 -6.59 33.64
C THR A 2 55.36 -7.76 32.63
N ASN A 3 55.51 -7.41 31.34
CA ASN A 3 56.52 -7.99 30.42
C ASN A 3 57.96 -7.70 30.94
N PRO A 4 59.11 -8.24 30.42
CA PRO A 4 59.48 -8.61 29.02
C PRO A 4 60.40 -9.88 28.96
N PRO A 5 61.43 -10.09 28.09
CA PRO A 5 61.80 -9.60 26.72
C PRO A 5 62.00 -10.75 25.66
N THR A 6 61.59 -10.66 24.38
CA THR A 6 62.14 -10.01 23.14
C THR A 6 63.40 -10.58 22.45
N SER A 7 63.23 -10.96 21.17
CA SER A 7 64.10 -10.62 20.02
C SER A 7 63.21 -10.54 18.75
N LEU A 8 62.93 -9.39 18.10
CA LEU A 8 63.80 -8.58 17.21
C LEU A 8 64.39 -9.41 16.04
N PHE A 9 64.24 -9.05 14.75
CA PHE A 9 64.02 -7.72 14.14
C PHE A 9 62.94 -7.69 13.02
N SER A 10 62.53 -6.47 12.65
CA SER A 10 61.64 -6.10 11.54
C SER A 10 62.32 -5.02 10.67
N MET A 11 61.99 -4.87 9.38
CA MET A 11 61.47 -3.60 8.80
C MET A 11 61.44 -3.53 7.25
N ILE A 12 60.59 -2.61 6.77
CA ILE A 12 60.31 -2.17 5.39
C ILE A 12 61.26 -1.01 5.02
N PRO A 13 61.49 -0.68 3.73
CA PRO A 13 61.06 0.64 3.20
C PRO A 13 60.46 0.55 1.77
N THR A 14 59.57 1.40 1.22
CA THR A 14 59.19 2.83 1.39
C THR A 14 59.76 3.79 0.32
N VAL A 15 59.01 3.93 -0.80
CA VAL A 15 58.52 5.19 -1.45
C VAL A 15 59.49 6.30 -1.97
N LEU A 16 59.32 6.67 -3.27
CA LEU A 16 59.15 8.05 -3.88
C LEU A 16 60.04 8.49 -5.10
N VAL A 17 59.43 9.28 -6.02
CA VAL A 17 59.98 10.31 -6.98
C VAL A 17 60.48 9.94 -8.42
N LEU A 18 59.58 10.22 -9.39
CA LEU A 18 59.73 10.91 -10.71
C LEU A 18 60.60 10.44 -11.93
N LEU A 19 59.94 10.59 -13.09
CA LEU A 19 60.41 11.06 -14.44
C LEU A 19 60.54 10.09 -15.64
N LEU A 20 59.66 10.38 -16.63
CA LEU A 20 59.83 10.38 -18.09
C LEU A 20 59.66 9.11 -18.96
N ALA A 21 58.65 9.22 -19.84
CA ALA A 21 58.59 8.81 -21.26
C ALA A 21 58.71 7.30 -21.59
N LEU A 22 57.75 6.66 -22.27
CA LEU A 22 56.92 7.11 -23.38
C LEU A 22 55.52 6.46 -23.32
N GLY A 23 54.49 7.18 -23.72
CA GLY A 23 53.11 6.65 -23.79
C GLY A 23 52.55 6.65 -25.22
N PHE A 24 51.52 5.84 -25.42
CA PHE A 24 50.47 6.10 -26.40
C PHE A 24 49.12 5.89 -25.72
N THR A 25 48.38 6.99 -25.57
CA THR A 25 47.00 7.04 -25.06
C THR A 25 46.01 7.01 -26.23
N TYR A 26 44.85 6.40 -26.01
CA TYR A 26 43.67 6.67 -26.83
C TYR A 26 42.82 7.73 -26.13
N GLU A 27 42.67 8.90 -26.75
CA GLU A 27 41.93 10.04 -26.19
C GLU A 27 40.46 10.07 -26.65
N ALA A 28 39.62 10.68 -25.81
CA ALA A 28 38.31 11.15 -26.21
C ALA A 28 38.43 12.54 -26.88
N ASP A 29 37.78 12.75 -28.01
CA ASP A 29 37.83 14.03 -28.73
C ASP A 29 36.66 14.94 -28.36
N ALA A 30 37.00 16.09 -27.77
CA ALA A 30 36.28 17.34 -27.97
C ALA A 30 37.17 18.53 -27.57
N ARG A 31 37.50 19.44 -28.52
CA ARG A 31 37.37 20.92 -28.34
C ARG A 31 37.92 21.81 -29.50
N THR A 32 37.07 22.76 -29.91
CA THR A 32 37.34 24.19 -30.23
C THR A 32 38.19 24.63 -31.43
N GLY A 33 37.71 25.66 -32.14
CA GLY A 33 38.53 26.59 -32.95
C GLY A 33 37.72 27.51 -33.89
N ARG A 34 37.91 28.84 -33.83
CA ARG A 34 37.23 29.85 -34.69
C ARG A 34 38.18 30.38 -35.77
N HIS A 35 37.68 30.75 -36.97
CA HIS A 35 37.57 32.17 -37.42
C HIS A 35 37.30 32.36 -38.93
N ALA A 36 36.54 33.43 -39.25
CA ALA A 36 36.53 34.25 -40.48
C ALA A 36 36.01 33.62 -41.81
N ARG A 37 35.49 34.39 -42.79
CA ARG A 37 34.60 35.60 -42.83
C ARG A 37 34.24 35.89 -44.32
N ARG A 38 33.09 36.56 -44.59
CA ARG A 38 32.64 37.13 -45.90
C ARG A 38 32.32 36.08 -47.00
N ALA A 39 31.46 36.32 -47.99
CA ALA A 39 30.57 37.44 -48.43
C ALA A 39 29.51 36.85 -49.40
N SER A 40 28.44 37.50 -49.90
CA SER A 40 27.62 38.69 -49.58
C SER A 40 26.50 38.80 -50.65
N LEU A 41 25.49 39.68 -50.46
CA LEU A 41 24.47 40.15 -51.44
C LEU A 41 23.29 39.17 -51.74
N ALA A 42 22.03 39.59 -51.88
CA ALA A 42 21.40 40.92 -51.82
C ALA A 42 19.94 40.87 -51.28
N GLY A 43 19.41 42.03 -50.83
CA GLY A 43 17.96 42.27 -50.61
C GLY A 43 17.27 42.80 -51.90
N PRO A 44 16.12 43.53 -51.86
CA PRO A 44 15.60 44.32 -50.72
C PRO A 44 14.05 44.35 -50.49
N THR A 45 13.63 44.99 -49.37
CA THR A 45 12.31 45.67 -49.10
C THR A 45 10.99 44.86 -49.16
N SER A 46 9.93 45.13 -48.38
CA SER A 46 9.54 46.33 -47.60
C SER A 46 8.64 46.00 -46.38
N THR A 47 8.70 46.82 -45.32
CA THR A 47 7.63 47.27 -44.36
C THR A 47 6.44 46.33 -44.00
N THR A 48 6.01 46.13 -42.75
CA THR A 48 5.85 47.06 -41.60
C THR A 48 5.98 46.40 -40.21
N ASN A 49 6.17 47.20 -39.15
CA ASN A 49 6.10 46.79 -37.74
C ASN A 49 4.68 46.40 -37.28
N VAL A 50 4.57 45.53 -36.27
CA VAL A 50 4.16 45.83 -34.86
C VAL A 50 4.19 44.51 -34.07
N GLU A 51 4.46 44.57 -32.76
CA GLU A 51 4.52 43.40 -31.87
C GLU A 51 3.14 42.74 -31.69
N ASP A 52 3.07 41.41 -31.88
CA ASP A 52 2.45 40.42 -30.97
C ASP A 52 2.48 39.02 -31.62
N SER A 53 3.40 38.13 -31.17
CA SER A 53 3.38 36.71 -31.59
C SER A 53 4.25 35.80 -30.72
N LEU A 54 3.87 35.61 -29.46
CA LEU A 54 4.36 34.51 -28.61
C LEU A 54 3.21 33.66 -28.06
N LEU A 55 2.27 33.23 -28.92
CA LEU A 55 1.20 32.30 -28.52
C LEU A 55 0.57 31.50 -29.69
N SER A 56 1.38 30.90 -30.59
CA SER A 56 0.94 29.73 -31.39
C SER A 56 2.07 29.05 -32.18
N ARG A 57 2.48 27.86 -31.73
CA ARG A 57 2.99 26.78 -32.60
C ARG A 57 2.38 25.45 -32.17
N SER A 58 1.17 25.21 -32.65
CA SER A 58 0.46 23.94 -32.48
C SER A 58 1.04 22.85 -33.40
N LEU A 59 1.19 21.65 -32.83
CA LEU A 59 1.09 20.32 -33.44
C LEU A 59 1.43 20.16 -34.94
N HIS A 60 2.53 19.48 -35.24
CA HIS A 60 2.67 18.74 -36.50
C HIS A 60 1.75 17.50 -36.49
N ARG A 61 0.64 17.55 -37.20
CA ARG A 61 -0.27 16.41 -37.38
C ARG A 61 -0.04 15.74 -38.75
N SER A 62 0.35 14.46 -38.76
CA SER A 62 0.57 13.70 -40.00
C SER A 62 -0.73 13.36 -40.76
N PRO A 63 -0.72 13.25 -42.10
CA PRO A 63 -1.95 13.07 -42.89
C PRO A 63 -2.56 11.65 -42.86
N ASP A 64 -1.81 10.64 -42.43
CA ASP A 64 -2.13 9.19 -42.53
C ASP A 64 -3.08 8.68 -41.42
N ARG A 65 -3.53 9.57 -40.50
CA ARG A 65 -4.37 9.23 -39.34
C ARG A 65 -5.55 10.20 -39.20
N ARG A 66 -6.51 10.06 -40.11
CA ARG A 66 -7.73 10.89 -40.13
C ARG A 66 -8.54 10.66 -38.85
N ALA A 67 -9.04 11.75 -38.26
CA ALA A 67 -10.06 11.68 -37.22
C ALA A 67 -11.44 11.75 -37.89
N THR A 68 -12.37 10.92 -37.45
CA THR A 68 -13.77 10.93 -37.88
C THR A 68 -14.59 11.91 -37.04
N SER A 69 -15.75 12.33 -37.56
CA SER A 69 -16.64 13.24 -36.83
C SER A 69 -17.10 12.63 -35.51
N GLY A 70 -16.73 13.25 -34.39
CA GLY A 70 -17.08 12.81 -33.03
C GLY A 70 -16.09 11.84 -32.39
N TRP A 71 -14.96 11.52 -33.04
CA TRP A 71 -13.91 10.67 -32.47
C TRP A 71 -12.51 11.21 -32.78
N GLU A 72 -11.67 11.32 -31.74
CA GLU A 72 -10.29 11.78 -31.85
C GLU A 72 -9.30 10.61 -31.83
N TYR A 73 -8.17 10.75 -32.53
CA TYR A 73 -7.05 9.82 -32.43
C TYR A 73 -6.24 10.17 -31.18
N VAL A 74 -6.11 9.22 -30.25
CA VAL A 74 -5.40 9.38 -28.98
C VAL A 74 -3.90 9.16 -29.17
N GLY A 75 -3.52 8.19 -30.00
CA GLY A 75 -2.12 7.83 -30.25
C GLY A 75 -1.93 6.35 -30.53
N CYS A 76 -0.70 6.00 -30.90
CA CYS A 76 -0.25 4.62 -30.92
C CYS A 76 -0.01 4.15 -29.48
N VAL A 77 -0.74 3.15 -29.02
CA VAL A 77 -0.58 2.61 -27.65
C VAL A 77 -0.09 1.17 -27.68
N THR A 78 0.63 0.79 -26.62
CA THR A 78 1.05 -0.60 -26.43
C THR A 78 -0.16 -1.48 -26.16
N ASP A 79 -0.29 -2.56 -26.93
CA ASP A 79 -1.16 -3.69 -26.63
C ASP A 79 -0.29 -4.92 -26.30
N GLY A 80 -0.85 -6.06 -25.91
CA GLY A 80 -0.01 -7.20 -25.53
C GLY A 80 -0.74 -8.42 -25.00
N GLY A 81 -0.01 -9.23 -24.21
CA GLY A 81 -0.56 -10.39 -23.49
C GLY A 81 -1.66 -10.00 -22.49
N SER A 82 -1.55 -8.80 -21.91
CA SER A 82 -2.65 -8.09 -21.25
C SER A 82 -3.19 -7.04 -22.21
N ARG A 83 -4.44 -7.20 -22.65
CA ARG A 83 -5.05 -6.35 -23.68
C ARG A 83 -5.38 -4.95 -23.16
N ALA A 84 -5.13 -3.92 -23.97
CA ALA A 84 -5.47 -2.55 -23.60
C ALA A 84 -6.98 -2.30 -23.59
N LEU A 85 -7.72 -2.90 -24.52
CA LEU A 85 -9.18 -2.86 -24.60
C LEU A 85 -9.72 -4.29 -24.50
N THR A 86 -10.45 -4.59 -23.43
CA THR A 86 -10.88 -5.96 -23.09
C THR A 86 -12.35 -6.26 -23.37
N ASP A 87 -13.19 -5.25 -23.59
CA ASP A 87 -14.66 -5.41 -23.53
C ASP A 87 -15.24 -6.07 -24.79
N TYR A 88 -14.77 -5.67 -25.98
CA TYR A 88 -15.11 -6.32 -27.25
C TYR A 88 -13.88 -6.39 -28.15
N SER A 89 -13.76 -7.49 -28.89
CA SER A 89 -12.76 -7.62 -29.96
C SER A 89 -13.31 -8.43 -31.14
N GLY A 90 -12.72 -8.23 -32.32
CA GLY A 90 -13.05 -8.96 -33.53
C GLY A 90 -12.07 -8.73 -34.67
N THR A 91 -12.09 -9.60 -35.68
CA THR A 91 -11.26 -9.52 -36.89
C THR A 91 -12.12 -9.34 -38.12
N ASP A 92 -11.75 -8.41 -39.01
CA ASP A 92 -12.47 -8.13 -40.26
C ASP A 92 -11.51 -7.95 -41.46
N SER A 93 -11.88 -8.53 -42.60
CA SER A 93 -11.24 -8.31 -43.89
C SER A 93 -11.47 -6.90 -44.44
N SER A 94 -12.50 -6.19 -43.95
CA SER A 94 -12.80 -4.80 -44.30
C SER A 94 -12.38 -3.78 -43.23
N ASN A 95 -11.58 -4.18 -42.23
CA ASN A 95 -11.22 -3.33 -41.10
C ASN A 95 -10.55 -2.01 -41.52
N THR A 96 -11.01 -0.92 -40.91
CA THR A 96 -10.48 0.45 -40.99
C THR A 96 -10.74 1.13 -39.64
N PRO A 97 -10.08 2.26 -39.31
CA PRO A 97 -10.40 2.99 -38.08
C PRO A 97 -11.87 3.37 -38.02
N ASP A 98 -12.43 3.85 -39.14
CA ASP A 98 -13.82 4.29 -39.27
C ASP A 98 -14.80 3.14 -39.02
N ASN A 99 -14.55 1.95 -39.59
CA ASN A 99 -15.39 0.76 -39.38
C ASN A 99 -15.29 0.24 -37.94
N CYS A 100 -14.11 0.28 -37.33
CA CYS A 100 -13.92 -0.11 -35.94
C CYS A 100 -14.61 0.88 -34.98
N ILE A 101 -14.43 2.18 -35.19
CA ILE A 101 -15.13 3.25 -34.47
C ILE A 101 -16.64 3.10 -34.57
N ALA A 102 -17.18 2.87 -35.77
CA ALA A 102 -18.61 2.64 -35.96
C ALA A 102 -19.10 1.40 -35.20
N THR A 103 -18.33 0.32 -35.21
CA THR A 103 -18.62 -0.91 -34.46
C THR A 103 -18.64 -0.65 -32.95
N CYS A 104 -17.61 0.00 -32.41
CA CYS A 104 -17.51 0.33 -31.00
C CYS A 104 -18.61 1.29 -30.54
N ALA A 105 -18.88 2.34 -31.33
CA ALA A 105 -19.95 3.30 -31.06
C ALA A 105 -21.34 2.63 -31.07
N SER A 106 -21.61 1.71 -32.00
CA SER A 106 -22.87 0.95 -32.07
C SER A 106 -23.11 0.05 -30.84
N LYS A 107 -22.03 -0.34 -30.16
CA LYS A 107 -22.03 -1.16 -28.94
C LYS A 107 -21.94 -0.32 -27.65
N GLY A 108 -21.94 1.01 -27.76
CA GLY A 108 -21.92 1.92 -26.62
C GLY A 108 -20.55 2.18 -25.99
N PHE A 109 -19.46 1.77 -26.65
CA PHE A 109 -18.10 1.99 -26.15
C PHE A 109 -17.57 3.41 -26.47
N ILE A 110 -16.70 3.95 -25.60
CA ILE A 110 -16.06 5.26 -25.77
C ILE A 110 -14.61 5.21 -26.28
N TYR A 111 -13.99 4.03 -26.29
CA TYR A 111 -12.71 3.75 -26.96
C TYR A 111 -12.88 2.74 -28.08
N ALA A 112 -12.11 2.94 -29.14
CA ALA A 112 -11.97 2.06 -30.29
C ALA A 112 -10.49 1.96 -30.64
N GLY A 113 -9.97 0.76 -30.87
CA GLY A 113 -8.56 0.55 -31.20
C GLY A 113 -8.42 -0.47 -32.32
N VAL A 114 -7.60 -0.15 -33.33
CA VAL A 114 -7.29 -1.08 -34.43
C VAL A 114 -5.88 -1.61 -34.31
N GLU A 115 -5.72 -2.93 -34.42
CA GLU A 115 -4.46 -3.67 -34.28
C GLU A 115 -4.17 -4.49 -35.54
N TYR A 116 -2.89 -4.76 -35.81
CA TYR A 116 -2.39 -5.71 -36.80
C TYR A 116 -3.07 -5.68 -38.19
N GLY A 117 -3.55 -4.51 -38.64
CA GLY A 117 -4.24 -4.33 -39.91
C GLY A 117 -5.71 -4.76 -39.93
N ASN A 118 -6.06 -5.91 -39.33
CA ASN A 118 -7.38 -6.54 -39.46
C ASN A 118 -8.21 -6.63 -38.16
N GLN A 119 -7.66 -6.22 -37.02
CA GLN A 119 -8.31 -6.41 -35.72
C GLN A 119 -8.92 -5.09 -35.23
N CYS A 120 -10.06 -5.19 -34.56
CA CYS A 120 -10.76 -4.10 -33.91
C CYS A 120 -11.07 -4.49 -32.46
N TYR A 121 -10.79 -3.58 -31.54
CA TYR A 121 -11.06 -3.70 -30.11
C TYR A 121 -11.84 -2.49 -29.63
N CYS A 122 -12.72 -2.69 -28.66
CA CYS A 122 -13.51 -1.63 -28.05
C CYS A 122 -13.46 -1.74 -26.53
N GLY A 123 -13.66 -0.62 -25.86
CA GLY A 123 -13.90 -0.62 -24.42
C GLY A 123 -14.28 0.73 -23.86
N ASN A 124 -14.54 0.76 -22.56
CA ASN A 124 -14.80 2.00 -21.82
C ASN A 124 -13.64 2.42 -20.90
N THR A 125 -12.69 1.52 -20.64
CA THR A 125 -11.47 1.78 -19.85
C THR A 125 -10.26 1.14 -20.55
N LEU A 126 -9.05 1.44 -20.06
CA LEU A 126 -7.80 0.85 -20.56
C LEU A 126 -7.24 -0.13 -19.50
N SER A 127 -7.37 -1.43 -19.78
CA SER A 127 -7.23 -2.49 -18.77
C SER A 127 -5.79 -2.92 -18.47
N ASN A 128 -4.81 -2.51 -19.29
CA ASN A 128 -3.41 -2.90 -19.18
C ASN A 128 -2.53 -1.91 -18.39
N GLY A 129 -3.13 -1.05 -17.57
CA GLY A 129 -2.39 -0.18 -16.65
C GLY A 129 -1.77 1.08 -17.27
N GLN A 130 -2.13 1.41 -18.52
CA GLN A 130 -2.25 2.74 -19.15
C GLN A 130 -2.20 2.58 -20.68
N GLY A 131 -2.80 3.52 -21.42
CA GLY A 131 -2.57 3.66 -22.86
C GLY A 131 -1.19 4.23 -23.17
N VAL A 132 -0.13 3.53 -22.74
CA VAL A 132 1.27 3.96 -22.88
C VAL A 132 1.57 4.22 -24.34
N THR A 133 1.91 5.47 -24.66
CA THR A 133 2.23 5.92 -26.00
C THR A 133 3.46 5.17 -26.53
N ALA A 134 3.22 4.18 -27.38
CA ALA A 134 4.25 3.55 -28.18
C ALA A 134 4.73 4.55 -29.25
N LYS A 135 5.88 4.26 -29.88
CA LYS A 135 6.33 5.11 -31.00
C LYS A 135 5.28 5.04 -32.12
N GLU A 136 4.91 6.17 -32.70
CA GLU A 136 3.95 6.22 -33.82
C GLU A 136 4.37 5.38 -35.03
N SER A 137 5.67 5.08 -35.18
CA SER A 137 6.22 4.15 -36.16
C SER A 137 5.85 2.68 -35.91
N ASP A 138 5.56 2.30 -34.67
CA ASP A 138 5.18 0.94 -34.30
C ASP A 138 3.75 0.62 -34.77
N CYS A 139 2.86 1.63 -34.83
CA CYS A 139 1.53 1.51 -35.41
C CYS A 139 1.53 1.75 -36.94
N SER A 140 2.31 0.96 -37.69
CA SER A 140 2.56 1.15 -39.13
C SER A 140 1.90 0.12 -40.06
N SER A 141 1.17 -0.87 -39.54
CA SER A 141 0.44 -1.87 -40.34
C SER A 141 -0.65 -1.22 -41.19
N ALA A 142 -0.71 -1.59 -42.47
CA ALA A 142 -1.75 -1.11 -43.38
C ALA A 142 -3.08 -1.84 -43.11
N CYS A 143 -4.18 -1.10 -42.98
CA CYS A 143 -5.51 -1.66 -42.74
C CYS A 143 -5.92 -2.68 -43.82
N THR A 144 -6.79 -3.64 -43.49
CA THR A 144 -7.30 -4.60 -44.48
C THR A 144 -8.31 -3.96 -45.44
N GLY A 145 -9.22 -3.13 -44.93
CA GLY A 145 -10.22 -2.42 -45.75
C GLY A 145 -9.70 -1.19 -46.51
N ASN A 146 -8.54 -0.64 -46.13
CA ASN A 146 -7.89 0.46 -46.86
C ASN A 146 -6.37 0.46 -46.66
N LYS A 147 -5.60 0.10 -47.70
CA LYS A 147 -4.14 -0.01 -47.61
C LYS A 147 -3.40 1.33 -47.47
N SER A 148 -4.08 2.45 -47.71
CA SER A 148 -3.55 3.81 -47.57
C SER A 148 -3.80 4.43 -46.19
N VAL A 149 -4.15 3.62 -45.17
CA VAL A 149 -4.40 4.04 -43.78
C VAL A 149 -3.74 3.06 -42.80
N LYS A 150 -3.33 3.53 -41.63
CA LYS A 150 -2.67 2.72 -40.58
C LYS A 150 -3.62 2.16 -39.51
N CYS A 151 -3.56 0.85 -39.32
CA CYS A 151 -4.33 0.11 -38.32
C CYS A 151 -3.40 -0.64 -37.36
N GLY A 152 -2.79 0.09 -36.43
CA GLY A 152 -1.93 -0.48 -35.39
C GLY A 152 -0.67 -1.15 -35.92
N GLY A 153 -0.18 -2.13 -35.17
CA GLY A 153 1.01 -2.94 -35.42
C GLY A 153 0.87 -4.29 -34.69
N ALA A 154 1.94 -5.08 -34.59
CA ALA A 154 1.91 -6.27 -33.72
C ALA A 154 1.97 -5.83 -32.26
N TYR A 155 0.94 -6.14 -31.46
CA TYR A 155 0.85 -5.69 -30.06
C TYR A 155 0.89 -4.15 -29.93
N ARG A 156 0.21 -3.47 -30.87
CA ARG A 156 0.17 -2.00 -30.98
C ARG A 156 -1.19 -1.57 -31.52
N LEU A 157 -1.94 -0.80 -30.74
CA LEU A 157 -3.25 -0.27 -31.13
C LEU A 157 -3.11 1.18 -31.61
N SER A 158 -3.64 1.49 -32.80
CA SER A 158 -4.02 2.88 -33.10
C SER A 158 -5.28 3.18 -32.28
N LEU A 159 -5.17 3.92 -31.18
CA LEU A 159 -6.29 4.18 -30.25
C LEU A 159 -7.07 5.44 -30.61
N TYR A 160 -8.39 5.36 -30.53
CA TYR A 160 -9.34 6.44 -30.75
C TYR A 160 -10.30 6.55 -29.57
N ARG A 161 -10.70 7.77 -29.24
CA ARG A 161 -11.64 8.11 -28.16
C ARG A 161 -12.78 8.95 -28.71
N LYS A 162 -13.99 8.77 -28.18
CA LYS A 162 -15.14 9.62 -28.51
C LYS A 162 -14.90 11.04 -27.98
N SER A 163 -14.99 12.05 -28.85
CA SER A 163 -14.63 13.45 -28.54
C SER A 163 -15.53 14.12 -27.49
N ASP A 164 -16.78 13.65 -27.36
CA ASP A 164 -17.79 14.20 -26.45
C ASP A 164 -18.09 13.23 -25.28
N ALA A 165 -17.05 12.78 -24.58
CA ALA A 165 -17.24 12.05 -23.32
C ALA A 165 -17.76 13.00 -22.23
N LEU A 166 -18.96 12.74 -21.70
CA LEU A 166 -19.58 13.54 -20.64
C LEU A 166 -18.62 13.68 -19.44
N THR A 167 -18.28 14.92 -19.07
CA THR A 167 -17.48 15.14 -17.85
C THR A 167 -18.39 15.06 -16.65
N MET A 168 -18.13 14.10 -15.76
CA MET A 168 -18.89 13.84 -14.54
C MET A 168 -18.03 14.25 -13.35
N SER A 169 -18.45 15.25 -12.58
CA SER A 169 -17.73 15.67 -11.38
C SER A 169 -18.45 15.13 -10.13
N PRO A 170 -17.78 14.34 -9.27
CA PRO A 170 -18.39 13.82 -8.05
C PRO A 170 -18.73 14.97 -7.09
N MET A 171 -19.90 14.90 -6.48
CA MET A 171 -20.37 15.83 -5.46
C MET A 171 -20.43 15.19 -4.05
N GLY A 172 -20.24 13.87 -3.98
CA GLY A 172 -20.25 13.09 -2.74
C GLY A 172 -21.55 12.32 -2.51
N CYS A 173 -21.68 11.72 -1.32
CA CYS A 173 -22.83 10.96 -0.90
C CYS A 173 -23.90 11.81 -0.20
N TYR A 174 -25.17 11.58 -0.51
CA TYR A 174 -26.30 12.33 0.06
C TYR A 174 -27.41 11.42 0.59
N ALA A 175 -28.00 11.79 1.73
CA ALA A 175 -29.11 11.05 2.35
C ALA A 175 -30.43 11.21 1.56
N ASP A 176 -31.01 10.08 1.16
CA ASP A 176 -32.29 9.98 0.45
C ASP A 176 -33.39 9.27 1.28
N GLY A 177 -33.15 9.11 2.59
CA GLY A 177 -34.06 8.48 3.56
C GLY A 177 -35.26 9.34 3.96
N GLY A 178 -36.02 9.86 2.99
CA GLY A 178 -37.19 10.71 3.22
C GLY A 178 -37.95 11.02 1.94
N THR A 179 -38.35 12.28 1.72
CA THR A 179 -38.80 12.73 0.40
C THR A 179 -37.63 12.67 -0.58
N ARG A 180 -37.85 12.00 -1.72
CA ARG A 180 -36.84 11.77 -2.76
C ARG A 180 -36.06 13.05 -3.11
N LEU A 181 -34.73 13.00 -2.98
CA LEU A 181 -33.83 14.14 -3.08
C LEU A 181 -33.64 14.64 -4.53
N MET A 182 -33.69 13.73 -5.51
CA MET A 182 -33.57 14.04 -6.93
C MET A 182 -34.87 13.66 -7.66
N THR A 183 -35.69 14.68 -7.97
CA THR A 183 -37.09 14.53 -8.41
C THR A 183 -37.30 14.70 -9.92
N GLY A 184 -36.23 14.66 -10.72
CA GLY A 184 -36.29 14.69 -12.18
C GLY A 184 -36.66 13.33 -12.78
N ALA A 185 -36.16 13.05 -13.99
CA ALA A 185 -36.29 11.72 -14.57
C ALA A 185 -35.58 10.66 -13.72
N SER A 186 -36.04 9.40 -13.79
CA SER A 186 -35.39 8.27 -13.13
C SER A 186 -35.50 7.00 -13.96
N THR A 187 -34.61 6.04 -13.70
CA THR A 187 -34.61 4.72 -14.32
C THR A 187 -33.99 3.69 -13.37
N SER A 188 -34.11 2.41 -13.68
CA SER A 188 -33.45 1.32 -12.95
C SER A 188 -33.01 0.24 -13.93
N SER A 189 -31.80 -0.29 -13.75
CA SER A 189 -31.20 -1.27 -14.67
C SER A 189 -30.32 -2.27 -13.93
N GLY A 190 -30.49 -3.55 -14.26
CA GLY A 190 -29.63 -4.63 -13.76
C GLY A 190 -28.19 -4.60 -14.29
N SER A 191 -27.84 -3.61 -15.12
CA SER A 191 -26.48 -3.36 -15.60
C SER A 191 -26.12 -1.86 -15.50
N LEU A 192 -26.70 -1.15 -14.53
CA LEU A 192 -26.47 0.29 -14.35
C LEU A 192 -24.99 0.58 -14.02
N SER A 193 -24.38 1.49 -14.77
CA SER A 193 -23.13 2.17 -14.43
C SER A 193 -23.35 3.67 -14.22
N LEU A 194 -22.44 4.35 -13.52
CA LEU A 194 -22.46 5.81 -13.36
C LEU A 194 -22.54 6.54 -14.72
N PHE A 195 -21.78 6.07 -15.73
CA PHE A 195 -21.78 6.67 -17.07
C PHE A 195 -23.13 6.48 -17.79
N SER A 196 -23.77 5.32 -17.63
CA SER A 196 -25.12 5.10 -18.19
C SER A 196 -26.17 6.01 -17.54
N CYS A 197 -26.06 6.27 -16.24
CA CYS A 197 -26.93 7.18 -15.51
C CYS A 197 -26.71 8.65 -15.92
N ALA A 198 -25.45 9.09 -16.01
CA ALA A 198 -25.08 10.41 -16.53
C ALA A 198 -25.60 10.66 -17.95
N THR A 199 -25.50 9.63 -18.81
CA THR A 199 -26.00 9.68 -20.20
C THR A 199 -27.53 9.78 -20.24
N PHE A 200 -28.24 9.00 -19.42
CA PHE A 200 -29.69 9.08 -19.30
C PHE A 200 -30.16 10.46 -18.83
N CYS A 201 -29.51 11.04 -17.82
CA CYS A 201 -29.89 12.35 -17.30
C CYS A 201 -29.54 13.51 -18.26
N SER A 202 -28.36 13.48 -18.90
CA SER A 202 -27.97 14.53 -19.84
C SER A 202 -28.85 14.56 -21.10
N GLN A 203 -29.22 13.39 -21.65
CA GLN A 203 -30.17 13.29 -22.77
C GLN A 203 -31.58 13.83 -22.44
N LYS A 204 -31.93 13.88 -21.15
CA LYS A 204 -33.18 14.46 -20.64
C LYS A 204 -33.03 15.93 -20.20
N GLY A 205 -31.87 16.55 -20.45
CA GLY A 205 -31.61 17.96 -20.14
C GLY A 205 -31.31 18.25 -18.66
N PHE A 206 -30.98 17.24 -17.87
CA PHE A 206 -30.63 17.41 -16.46
C PHE A 206 -29.12 17.57 -16.27
N SER A 207 -28.73 18.54 -15.45
CA SER A 207 -27.32 18.86 -15.16
C SER A 207 -26.71 18.03 -14.01
N TYR A 208 -27.52 17.23 -13.33
CA TYR A 208 -27.11 16.41 -12.19
C TYR A 208 -27.75 15.02 -12.26
N PHE A 209 -27.03 14.02 -11.77
CA PHE A 209 -27.57 12.69 -11.53
C PHE A 209 -27.11 12.14 -10.17
N GLY A 210 -27.84 11.18 -9.65
CA GLY A 210 -27.49 10.40 -8.48
C GLY A 210 -27.82 8.92 -8.70
N ALA A 211 -26.93 8.04 -8.26
CA ALA A 211 -27.15 6.59 -8.28
C ALA A 211 -27.41 6.08 -6.87
N GLU A 212 -28.36 5.14 -6.71
CA GLU A 212 -28.77 4.52 -5.44
C GLU A 212 -28.81 2.99 -5.56
N ALA A 213 -28.52 2.30 -4.45
CA ALA A 213 -28.66 0.85 -4.30
C ALA A 213 -27.96 -0.01 -5.38
N GLY A 214 -27.00 0.54 -6.14
CA GLY A 214 -26.29 -0.16 -7.21
C GLY A 214 -26.98 -0.15 -8.58
N TYR A 215 -28.32 -0.11 -8.62
CA TYR A 215 -29.11 -0.31 -9.85
C TYR A 215 -30.12 0.81 -10.17
N GLN A 216 -30.25 1.83 -9.33
CA GLN A 216 -31.21 2.93 -9.50
C GLN A 216 -30.52 4.23 -9.89
N CYS A 217 -31.16 5.02 -10.75
CA CYS A 217 -30.63 6.25 -11.31
C CYS A 217 -31.69 7.36 -11.25
N PHE A 218 -31.33 8.52 -10.72
CA PHE A 218 -32.21 9.67 -10.53
C PHE A 218 -31.54 10.95 -11.05
N CYS A 219 -32.32 11.83 -11.70
CA CYS A 219 -31.82 13.06 -12.29
C CYS A 219 -32.31 14.29 -11.52
N SER A 220 -31.59 15.41 -11.64
CA SER A 220 -32.06 16.72 -11.14
C SER A 220 -31.56 17.85 -12.02
N ALA A 221 -32.34 18.93 -12.11
CA ALA A 221 -31.93 20.17 -12.76
C ALA A 221 -31.04 21.02 -11.83
N SER A 222 -31.12 20.79 -10.52
CA SER A 222 -30.43 21.54 -9.48
C SER A 222 -29.59 20.62 -8.59
N ALA A 223 -28.47 21.14 -8.09
CA ALA A 223 -27.64 20.46 -7.09
C ALA A 223 -28.46 20.15 -5.83
N PRO A 224 -28.31 18.95 -5.22
CA PRO A 224 -28.89 18.65 -3.91
C PRO A 224 -28.34 19.59 -2.81
N PRO A 225 -29.15 19.96 -1.79
CA PRO A 225 -28.68 20.80 -0.70
C PRO A 225 -27.53 20.15 0.08
N SER A 226 -26.44 20.88 0.32
CA SER A 226 -25.28 20.39 1.09
C SER A 226 -25.63 19.89 2.49
N ALA A 227 -26.70 20.38 3.11
CA ALA A 227 -27.23 19.90 4.39
C ALA A 227 -27.79 18.45 4.34
N LYS A 228 -27.88 17.84 3.15
CA LYS A 228 -28.20 16.42 2.94
C LYS A 228 -26.97 15.57 2.63
N GLN A 229 -25.79 16.17 2.50
CA GLN A 229 -24.54 15.43 2.31
C GLN A 229 -24.22 14.64 3.58
N ILE A 230 -23.80 13.39 3.40
CA ILE A 230 -23.43 12.45 4.46
C ILE A 230 -22.05 11.86 4.16
N ALA A 231 -21.48 11.11 5.12
CA ALA A 231 -20.21 10.44 4.89
C ALA A 231 -20.28 9.54 3.65
N ASP A 232 -19.24 9.60 2.80
CA ASP A 232 -19.20 8.83 1.55
C ASP A 232 -19.30 7.32 1.77
N SER A 233 -18.92 6.82 2.96
CA SER A 233 -19.12 5.43 3.40
C SER A 233 -20.59 4.97 3.41
N SER A 234 -21.56 5.88 3.49
CA SER A 234 -22.98 5.55 3.36
C SER A 234 -23.36 5.18 1.92
N CYS A 235 -22.54 5.59 0.95
CA CYS A 235 -22.60 5.15 -0.43
C CYS A 235 -21.50 4.09 -0.64
N GLY A 236 -21.81 2.83 -0.34
CA GLY A 236 -20.88 1.70 -0.47
C GLY A 236 -21.31 0.61 -1.44
N THR A 237 -22.46 0.75 -2.10
CA THR A 237 -23.01 -0.26 -3.01
C THR A 237 -22.39 -0.11 -4.40
N GLN A 238 -21.80 -1.19 -4.91
CA GLN A 238 -21.26 -1.23 -6.26
C GLN A 238 -22.35 -1.12 -7.32
N CYS A 239 -21.99 -0.52 -8.46
CA CYS A 239 -22.84 -0.44 -9.64
C CYS A 239 -23.15 -1.84 -10.20
N ALA A 240 -24.40 -2.05 -10.62
CA ALA A 240 -24.90 -3.33 -11.13
C ALA A 240 -24.24 -3.75 -12.47
N SER A 241 -23.56 -2.83 -13.15
CA SER A 241 -22.62 -3.10 -14.24
C SER A 241 -21.44 -4.00 -13.86
N GLY A 242 -21.09 -4.11 -12.57
CA GLY A 242 -19.92 -4.87 -12.11
C GLY A 242 -18.58 -4.19 -12.39
N ASP A 243 -18.58 -2.92 -12.80
CA ASP A 243 -17.37 -2.14 -13.15
C ASP A 243 -16.53 -1.66 -11.95
N GLY A 244 -16.88 -2.08 -10.73
CA GLY A 244 -16.21 -1.70 -9.49
C GLY A 244 -16.50 -0.28 -9.00
N THR A 245 -17.24 0.54 -9.75
CA THR A 245 -17.63 1.88 -9.31
C THR A 245 -18.79 1.86 -8.31
N ILE A 246 -18.98 2.95 -7.57
CA ILE A 246 -19.96 3.06 -6.49
C ILE A 246 -21.22 3.78 -6.98
N CYS A 247 -22.37 3.11 -6.86
CA CYS A 247 -23.69 3.59 -7.24
C CYS A 247 -24.59 3.75 -6.00
N GLY A 248 -24.17 4.59 -5.06
CA GLY A 248 -24.92 4.94 -3.85
C GLY A 248 -24.90 3.87 -2.77
N GLY A 249 -25.96 3.84 -1.98
CA GLY A 249 -26.19 2.91 -0.87
C GLY A 249 -27.69 2.75 -0.61
N ASN A 250 -28.07 2.08 0.48
CA ASN A 250 -29.47 2.01 0.90
C ASN A 250 -29.90 3.39 1.45
N TYR A 251 -30.83 4.06 0.78
CA TYR A 251 -31.27 5.42 1.10
C TYR A 251 -30.15 6.47 1.01
N ALA A 252 -29.18 6.26 0.12
CA ALA A 252 -28.02 7.11 -0.07
C ALA A 252 -27.66 7.23 -1.56
N LEU A 253 -27.59 8.47 -2.08
CA LEU A 253 -27.25 8.77 -3.46
C LEU A 253 -25.77 9.13 -3.62
N SER A 254 -25.06 8.45 -4.52
CA SER A 254 -23.79 8.97 -5.05
C SER A 254 -24.11 10.01 -6.12
N VAL A 255 -23.92 11.30 -5.82
CA VAL A 255 -24.34 12.42 -6.67
C VAL A 255 -23.18 12.99 -7.48
N TYR A 256 -23.46 13.36 -8.72
CA TYR A 256 -22.51 13.97 -9.66
C TYR A 256 -23.15 15.12 -10.43
N SER A 257 -22.37 16.14 -10.75
CA SER A 257 -22.72 17.13 -11.77
C SER A 257 -22.21 16.69 -13.14
N ILE A 258 -22.94 17.06 -14.19
CA ILE A 258 -22.64 16.76 -15.57
C ILE A 258 -22.19 18.06 -16.26
N SER A 259 -21.12 18.01 -17.05
CA SER A 259 -20.62 19.16 -17.79
C SER A 259 -20.18 18.79 -19.21
N GLY A 260 -20.61 19.61 -20.17
CA GLY A 260 -20.53 19.39 -21.62
C GLY A 260 -21.78 20.00 -22.29
N SER A 261 -21.59 20.93 -23.22
CA SER A 261 -22.61 21.84 -23.78
C SER A 261 -22.45 21.91 -25.31
N SER A 262 -23.44 22.23 -26.17
CA SER A 262 -24.86 22.65 -26.03
C SER A 262 -25.47 22.82 -27.44
N SER A 263 -26.77 22.82 -27.73
CA SER A 263 -28.03 22.40 -27.07
C SER A 263 -29.21 22.74 -27.99
N SER A 264 -30.40 22.13 -27.87
CA SER A 264 -31.63 22.68 -28.47
C SER A 264 -32.86 22.54 -27.57
N ALA A 265 -33.56 23.66 -27.35
CA ALA A 265 -34.78 23.77 -26.55
C ALA A 265 -36.04 23.43 -27.36
N PRO A 266 -37.21 23.33 -26.69
CA PRO A 266 -38.22 24.37 -26.91
C PRO A 266 -38.86 24.92 -25.62
N SER A 267 -39.73 25.93 -25.81
CA SER A 267 -40.01 27.01 -24.84
C SER A 267 -41.34 26.94 -24.06
N SER A 268 -41.47 27.88 -23.11
CA SER A 268 -42.73 28.42 -22.52
C SER A 268 -43.40 27.59 -21.39
N THR A 269 -44.07 28.17 -20.38
CA THR A 269 -44.44 29.58 -20.11
C THR A 269 -44.40 29.93 -18.60
N SER A 270 -44.33 31.23 -18.30
CA SER A 270 -44.23 31.86 -16.97
C SER A 270 -45.45 31.67 -16.04
N SER A 271 -45.24 31.79 -14.72
CA SER A 271 -46.05 32.67 -13.82
C SER A 271 -45.42 32.80 -12.42
N SER A 272 -45.56 33.98 -11.81
CA SER A 272 -44.90 34.42 -10.57
C SER A 272 -45.87 34.45 -9.37
N ALA A 273 -45.37 34.31 -8.12
CA ALA A 273 -45.55 35.31 -7.03
C ALA A 273 -45.23 34.79 -5.59
N SER A 274 -44.35 35.54 -4.91
CA SER A 274 -44.33 35.95 -3.49
C SER A 274 -44.78 35.06 -2.31
N ALA A 275 -43.82 34.89 -1.37
CA ALA A 275 -43.90 35.10 0.09
C ALA A 275 -45.04 34.45 0.92
N THR A 276 -44.77 33.85 2.10
CA THR A 276 -44.49 34.60 3.34
C THR A 276 -43.92 33.73 4.48
N LYS A 277 -43.18 34.41 5.38
CA LYS A 277 -42.58 34.05 6.69
C LYS A 277 -43.54 33.41 7.72
N SER A 278 -43.05 32.48 8.56
CA SER A 278 -43.21 32.37 10.05
C SER A 278 -42.92 30.93 10.56
N THR A 279 -41.94 30.66 11.42
CA THR A 279 -41.88 30.83 12.91
C THR A 279 -42.64 29.75 13.71
N SER A 280 -41.92 28.93 14.47
CA SER A 280 -42.25 28.52 15.86
C SER A 280 -41.14 27.62 16.43
N THR A 281 -41.01 27.31 17.72
CA THR A 281 -41.09 28.00 19.03
C THR A 281 -40.71 26.90 20.04
N SER A 282 -39.83 27.21 21.00
CA SER A 282 -39.34 26.27 22.02
C SER A 282 -40.27 26.12 23.24
N THR A 283 -40.22 25.00 23.96
CA THR A 283 -40.60 24.89 25.39
C THR A 283 -39.82 23.78 26.11
N SER A 284 -39.69 23.84 27.44
CA SER A 284 -38.74 23.02 28.23
C SER A 284 -39.18 22.78 29.69
N LYS A 285 -38.51 21.82 30.38
CA LYS A 285 -38.54 21.49 31.84
C LYS A 285 -39.79 20.69 32.31
N SER A 286 -39.76 19.89 33.41
CA SER A 286 -38.90 19.97 34.61
C SER A 286 -38.74 18.65 35.43
N SER A 287 -37.52 18.41 35.95
CA SER A 287 -37.11 18.01 37.33
C SER A 287 -37.78 16.92 38.19
N SER A 288 -36.96 16.09 38.87
CA SER A 288 -36.87 15.99 40.36
C SER A 288 -35.63 15.15 40.81
N ALA A 289 -35.27 15.15 42.09
CA ALA A 289 -34.02 14.56 42.61
C ALA A 289 -34.14 13.94 44.02
N SER A 290 -33.24 13.02 44.40
CA SER A 290 -32.85 12.75 45.81
C SER A 290 -31.52 11.98 45.94
N SER A 291 -30.99 11.81 47.16
CA SER A 291 -29.57 11.51 47.49
C SER A 291 -29.43 10.47 48.64
N THR A 292 -28.27 9.95 49.09
CA THR A 292 -26.84 10.36 49.12
C THR A 292 -25.88 9.14 49.11
N THR A 293 -24.57 9.33 48.85
CA THR A 293 -23.39 8.93 49.69
C THR A 293 -22.08 9.22 48.93
N ALA A 294 -21.04 9.77 49.57
CA ALA A 294 -19.81 10.26 48.90
C ALA A 294 -18.49 9.67 49.43
N SER A 295 -17.56 9.35 48.53
CA SER A 295 -16.12 9.18 48.79
C SER A 295 -15.32 9.22 47.47
N PRO A 296 -13.99 9.42 47.51
CA PRO A 296 -13.33 10.65 47.08
C PRO A 296 -13.49 10.95 45.58
N SER A 297 -13.87 12.20 45.28
CA SER A 297 -14.06 12.71 43.93
C SER A 297 -12.76 13.25 43.33
N SER A 298 -12.03 12.44 42.57
CA SER A 298 -11.18 12.95 41.49
C SER A 298 -12.02 12.99 40.20
N THR A 299 -12.58 14.15 39.85
CA THR A 299 -13.28 14.32 38.57
C THR A 299 -12.30 14.02 37.43
N PRO A 300 -12.61 13.08 36.53
CA PRO A 300 -11.66 12.68 35.49
C PRO A 300 -11.48 13.83 34.49
N THR A 301 -10.25 14.00 33.99
CA THR A 301 -9.92 15.07 33.05
C THR A 301 -10.41 14.68 31.66
N ALA A 302 -11.33 15.47 31.09
CA ALA A 302 -11.80 15.28 29.72
C ALA A 302 -10.65 15.53 28.72
N ILE A 303 -10.47 14.62 27.78
CA ILE A 303 -9.52 14.74 26.67
C ILE A 303 -10.21 15.30 25.42
N GLY A 304 -11.44 14.87 25.14
CA GLY A 304 -12.26 15.34 24.01
C GLY A 304 -13.09 14.22 23.39
N CYS A 305 -13.78 14.53 22.29
CA CYS A 305 -14.53 13.56 21.49
C CYS A 305 -13.70 12.91 20.38
N PHE A 306 -13.87 11.60 20.20
CA PHE A 306 -13.13 10.81 19.22
C PHE A 306 -14.06 9.88 18.44
N SER A 307 -13.74 9.63 17.17
CA SER A 307 -14.42 8.61 16.37
C SER A 307 -14.16 7.22 16.94
N ASP A 308 -15.22 6.44 17.09
CA ASP A 308 -15.18 5.07 17.60
C ASP A 308 -16.05 4.12 16.77
N SER A 309 -15.79 2.81 16.78
CA SER A 309 -16.71 1.85 16.16
C SER A 309 -16.54 0.44 16.70
N SER A 310 -17.59 -0.38 16.58
CA SER A 310 -17.56 -1.80 16.97
C SER A 310 -16.51 -2.63 16.21
N SER A 311 -16.10 -2.21 15.02
CA SER A 311 -15.06 -2.85 14.20
C SER A 311 -13.65 -2.27 14.40
N ASN A 312 -13.51 -1.10 15.03
CA ASN A 312 -12.25 -0.40 15.21
C ASN A 312 -12.29 0.45 16.50
N ARG A 313 -12.30 -0.21 17.66
CA ARG A 313 -12.38 0.48 18.96
C ARG A 313 -11.14 1.32 19.26
N LEU A 314 -11.34 2.59 19.62
CA LEU A 314 -10.31 3.53 20.04
C LEU A 314 -9.60 3.09 21.31
N LEU A 315 -10.37 2.56 22.26
CA LEU A 315 -9.89 1.95 23.50
C LEU A 315 -10.10 0.44 23.42
N THR A 316 -9.00 -0.31 23.49
CA THR A 316 -8.96 -1.75 23.23
C THR A 316 -8.85 -2.62 24.49
N GLY A 317 -8.99 -2.03 25.68
CA GLY A 317 -9.07 -2.75 26.96
C GLY A 317 -10.48 -3.24 27.28
N PRO A 318 -10.74 -3.64 28.54
CA PRO A 318 -12.05 -4.09 28.99
C PRO A 318 -13.17 -3.09 28.72
N SER A 319 -14.36 -3.61 28.40
CA SER A 319 -15.56 -2.80 28.21
C SER A 319 -16.76 -3.39 28.95
N ARG A 320 -17.72 -2.53 29.29
CA ARG A 320 -18.99 -2.92 29.92
C ARG A 320 -20.12 -1.97 29.53
N ASN A 321 -21.35 -2.43 29.72
CA ASN A 321 -22.53 -1.58 29.76
C ASN A 321 -22.94 -1.35 31.24
N ASP A 322 -23.29 -0.13 31.61
CA ASP A 322 -23.84 0.25 32.92
C ASP A 322 -25.11 1.08 32.69
N ASP A 323 -26.25 0.63 33.21
CA ASP A 323 -27.52 1.37 33.11
C ASP A 323 -27.52 2.66 33.95
N SER A 324 -26.52 2.82 34.82
CA SER A 324 -26.26 3.99 35.66
C SER A 324 -24.88 4.62 35.35
N ASN A 325 -24.41 4.50 34.11
CA ASN A 325 -23.11 4.99 33.67
C ASN A 325 -22.98 6.51 33.84
N THR A 326 -21.80 6.96 34.25
CA THR A 326 -21.37 8.37 34.22
C THR A 326 -19.87 8.40 33.91
N ASN A 327 -19.36 9.53 33.44
CA ASN A 327 -17.92 9.66 33.12
C ASN A 327 -17.03 9.35 34.33
N ALA A 328 -17.44 9.79 35.53
CA ALA A 328 -16.76 9.46 36.78
C ALA A 328 -16.83 7.96 37.13
N ARG A 329 -17.98 7.31 36.95
CA ARG A 329 -18.14 5.87 37.21
C ARG A 329 -17.37 5.00 36.22
N CYS A 330 -17.31 5.41 34.95
CA CYS A 330 -16.51 4.73 33.94
C CYS A 330 -15.01 4.87 34.25
N SER A 331 -14.57 6.08 34.59
CA SER A 331 -13.18 6.36 35.00
C SER A 331 -12.76 5.56 36.24
N ALA A 332 -13.59 5.55 37.28
CA ALA A 332 -13.31 4.80 38.51
C ALA A 332 -13.25 3.28 38.26
N TRP A 333 -14.10 2.76 37.38
CA TRP A 333 -14.03 1.35 36.99
C TRP A 333 -12.76 1.05 36.18
N CYS A 334 -12.41 1.85 35.18
CA CYS A 334 -11.19 1.63 34.41
C CYS A 334 -9.92 1.71 35.28
N ALA A 335 -9.87 2.67 36.23
CA ALA A 335 -8.82 2.74 37.23
C ALA A 335 -8.76 1.46 38.10
N SER A 336 -9.91 0.90 38.50
CA SER A 336 -9.96 -0.39 39.21
C SER A 336 -9.46 -1.59 38.38
N GLN A 337 -9.49 -1.48 37.05
CA GLN A 337 -8.95 -2.47 36.11
C GLN A 337 -7.49 -2.18 35.71
N GLY A 338 -6.85 -1.15 36.29
CA GLY A 338 -5.46 -0.77 36.00
C GLY A 338 -5.26 0.11 34.76
N TYR A 339 -6.32 0.73 34.23
CA TYR A 339 -6.28 1.58 33.04
C TYR A 339 -6.43 3.06 33.40
N ASP A 340 -5.51 3.89 32.90
CA ASP A 340 -5.52 5.35 33.12
C ASP A 340 -6.58 6.08 32.27
N LEU A 341 -6.95 5.51 31.11
CA LEU A 341 -7.96 6.06 30.20
C LEU A 341 -9.28 5.32 30.32
N SER A 342 -10.35 6.08 30.23
CA SER A 342 -11.72 5.58 30.11
C SER A 342 -12.48 6.37 29.05
N GLY A 343 -13.29 5.70 28.25
CA GLY A 343 -14.13 6.31 27.24
C GLY A 343 -15.59 5.88 27.39
N THR A 344 -16.51 6.81 27.24
CA THR A 344 -17.95 6.56 27.31
C THR A 344 -18.60 6.70 25.93
N GLU A 345 -19.43 5.74 25.55
CA GLU A 345 -20.14 5.69 24.27
C GLU A 345 -21.63 5.38 24.52
N TYR A 346 -22.49 5.85 23.61
CA TYR A 346 -23.88 5.42 23.49
C TYR A 346 -24.67 5.43 24.83
N ALA A 347 -24.46 6.48 25.64
CA ALA A 347 -25.00 6.70 26.99
C ALA A 347 -24.56 5.70 28.08
N LYS A 348 -24.60 4.39 27.80
CA LYS A 348 -24.44 3.28 28.76
C LYS A 348 -23.08 2.60 28.71
N GLN A 349 -22.31 2.78 27.64
CA GLN A 349 -21.12 1.98 27.41
C GLN A 349 -19.89 2.64 28.02
N CYS A 350 -18.99 1.82 28.52
CA CYS A 350 -17.73 2.23 29.12
C CYS A 350 -16.62 1.32 28.60
N PHE A 351 -15.55 1.91 28.09
CA PHE A 351 -14.38 1.25 27.53
C PHE A 351 -13.12 1.73 28.25
N CYS A 352 -12.19 0.84 28.52
CA CYS A 352 -10.92 1.18 29.16
C CYS A 352 -9.77 1.06 28.17
N GLY A 353 -8.69 1.83 28.37
CA GLY A 353 -7.50 1.70 27.54
C GLY A 353 -6.25 2.32 28.16
N SER A 354 -5.11 2.00 27.57
CA SER A 354 -3.79 2.56 27.94
C SER A 354 -3.26 3.52 26.87
N THR A 355 -3.90 3.55 25.70
CA THR A 355 -3.53 4.35 24.52
C THR A 355 -4.79 4.77 23.77
N TYR A 356 -4.71 5.88 23.05
CA TYR A 356 -5.69 6.34 22.07
C TYR A 356 -4.95 7.01 20.91
N SER A 357 -5.60 7.18 19.75
CA SER A 357 -5.05 8.00 18.67
C SER A 357 -5.63 9.41 18.69
N THR A 358 -4.76 10.42 18.66
CA THR A 358 -5.14 11.82 18.50
C THR A 358 -5.69 12.13 17.10
N SER A 359 -5.30 11.37 16.06
CA SER A 359 -5.80 11.55 14.69
C SER A 359 -7.28 11.20 14.51
N ARG A 360 -7.89 10.55 15.53
CA ARG A 360 -9.31 10.18 15.55
C ARG A 360 -10.20 11.24 16.22
N ALA A 361 -9.64 12.37 16.65
CA ALA A 361 -10.41 13.47 17.23
C ALA A 361 -11.48 13.98 16.25
N ILE A 362 -12.69 14.19 16.74
CA ILE A 362 -13.83 14.73 15.98
C ILE A 362 -14.46 15.88 16.77
N ALA A 363 -15.40 16.61 16.15
CA ALA A 363 -16.08 17.71 16.82
C ALA A 363 -16.83 17.20 18.08
N ASP A 364 -16.69 17.90 19.21
CA ASP A 364 -17.29 17.51 20.50
C ASP A 364 -18.83 17.36 20.44
N SER A 365 -19.49 18.04 19.50
CA SER A 365 -20.92 17.87 19.19
C SER A 365 -21.30 16.45 18.74
N SER A 366 -20.33 15.64 18.32
CA SER A 366 -20.50 14.22 17.99
C SER A 366 -20.67 13.36 19.25
N CYS A 367 -20.16 13.83 20.40
CA CYS A 367 -20.30 13.20 21.71
C CYS A 367 -21.42 13.88 22.52
N SER A 368 -22.64 13.82 21.98
CA SER A 368 -23.82 14.56 22.43
C SER A 368 -24.87 13.73 23.18
N TYR A 369 -24.62 12.46 23.48
CA TYR A 369 -25.60 11.60 24.16
C TYR A 369 -25.46 11.76 25.67
N ASP A 370 -26.57 12.03 26.37
CA ASP A 370 -26.61 12.07 27.83
C ASP A 370 -26.18 10.73 28.45
N CYS A 371 -25.42 10.76 29.55
CA CYS A 371 -25.04 9.57 30.30
C CYS A 371 -26.28 8.90 30.94
N SER A 372 -26.34 7.56 30.91
CA SER A 372 -27.51 6.82 31.43
C SER A 372 -27.78 7.03 32.92
N GLY A 373 -26.74 7.28 33.72
CA GLY A 373 -26.84 7.64 35.14
C GLY A 373 -26.82 9.14 35.44
N SER A 374 -26.73 10.02 34.44
CA SER A 374 -26.61 11.48 34.62
C SER A 374 -26.93 12.26 33.34
N SER A 375 -28.08 12.93 33.29
CA SER A 375 -28.43 13.84 32.18
C SER A 375 -27.73 15.20 32.25
N SER A 376 -26.71 15.33 33.09
CA SER A 376 -25.81 16.49 33.17
C SER A 376 -24.40 16.21 32.65
N ASP A 377 -24.13 14.96 32.27
CA ASP A 377 -22.87 14.49 31.69
C ASP A 377 -23.13 13.96 30.27
N THR A 378 -22.21 14.18 29.32
CA THR A 378 -22.25 13.54 28.00
C THR A 378 -21.39 12.28 27.96
N CYS A 379 -21.92 11.19 27.40
CA CYS A 379 -21.32 9.87 27.28
C CYS A 379 -21.28 9.41 25.80
N GLY A 380 -20.46 10.09 25.00
CA GLY A 380 -20.24 9.77 23.59
C GLY A 380 -21.45 10.03 22.70
N GLY A 381 -21.55 9.26 21.61
CA GLY A 381 -22.60 9.35 20.59
C GLY A 381 -22.56 8.13 19.66
N TYR A 382 -23.19 8.23 18.49
CA TYR A 382 -23.16 7.14 17.51
C TYR A 382 -21.80 7.11 16.80
N ASN A 383 -21.02 6.03 17.00
CA ASN A 383 -19.64 5.91 16.55
C ASN A 383 -18.72 7.04 17.08
N ALA A 384 -18.98 7.50 18.31
CA ALA A 384 -18.26 8.61 18.93
C ALA A 384 -18.07 8.36 20.44
N ILE A 385 -16.84 8.40 20.93
CA ILE A 385 -16.48 8.12 22.32
C ILE A 385 -15.96 9.38 23.01
N SER A 386 -16.56 9.75 24.15
CA SER A 386 -16.05 10.80 25.03
C SER A 386 -14.87 10.23 25.81
N LEU A 387 -13.66 10.76 25.64
CA LEU A 387 -12.44 10.22 26.24
C LEU A 387 -11.99 11.02 27.48
N TYR A 388 -11.57 10.31 28.53
CA TYR A 388 -11.13 10.88 29.81
C TYR A 388 -9.84 10.21 30.34
N CYS A 389 -9.08 10.96 31.13
CA CYS A 389 -7.89 10.50 31.85
C CYS A 389 -8.04 10.71 33.37
N SER A 390 -7.55 9.75 34.15
CA SER A 390 -7.63 9.74 35.62
C SER A 390 -6.45 10.39 36.36
N LYS A 391 -5.44 10.93 35.64
CA LYS A 391 -4.28 11.64 36.21
C LYS A 391 -4.32 13.14 35.86
N PRO A 392 -4.12 14.06 36.83
CA PRO A 392 -4.21 15.49 36.57
C PRO A 392 -3.00 16.00 35.76
N VAL A 393 -3.28 16.81 34.74
CA VAL A 393 -2.26 17.56 33.98
C VAL A 393 -1.82 18.77 34.81
N SER A 394 -0.54 18.82 35.19
CA SER A 394 0.01 19.95 35.96
C SER A 394 0.05 21.22 35.12
N SER A 395 -0.55 22.29 35.61
CA SER A 395 -0.71 23.55 34.88
C SER A 395 0.58 24.38 34.83
N SER A 396 1.07 24.66 33.61
CA SER A 396 1.85 25.86 33.33
C SER A 396 1.66 26.28 31.86
N PRO A 397 1.29 27.54 31.56
CA PRO A 397 0.81 27.92 30.24
C PRO A 397 1.95 28.30 29.28
N THR A 398 2.61 27.31 28.66
CA THR A 398 3.37 27.48 27.39
C THR A 398 3.82 26.13 26.83
N THR A 399 2.88 25.25 26.49
CA THR A 399 3.18 24.10 25.62
C THR A 399 1.96 23.76 24.78
N SER A 400 2.08 23.93 23.46
CA SER A 400 1.16 23.31 22.51
C SER A 400 1.28 21.79 22.64
N CYS A 401 0.16 21.07 22.73
CA CYS A 401 0.14 19.61 22.87
C CYS A 401 0.63 18.89 21.61
N ASN A 402 1.95 18.86 21.38
CA ASN A 402 2.61 17.85 20.55
C ASN A 402 2.62 16.54 21.36
N ALA A 403 1.45 15.90 21.45
CA ALA A 403 1.22 14.78 22.35
C ALA A 403 2.15 13.59 22.02
N ALA A 404 3.03 13.28 22.96
CA ALA A 404 4.03 12.22 22.83
C ALA A 404 3.44 10.90 23.38
N CYS A 405 2.99 10.02 22.49
CA CYS A 405 2.21 8.83 22.84
C CYS A 405 3.07 7.66 23.32
N THR A 406 2.57 6.91 24.31
CA THR A 406 3.22 5.69 24.82
C THR A 406 2.29 4.52 24.92
N SER A 407 2.71 3.37 24.40
CA SER A 407 2.16 2.07 24.75
C SER A 407 3.18 1.31 25.60
N GLN A 408 2.93 1.27 26.91
CA GLN A 408 3.59 0.32 27.81
C GLN A 408 2.94 -1.06 27.59
N VAL A 409 3.62 -1.93 26.85
CA VAL A 409 3.13 -3.29 26.56
C VAL A 409 4.04 -4.27 27.28
N GLY A 410 3.61 -4.70 28.46
CA GLY A 410 4.19 -5.89 29.09
C GLY A 410 4.20 -7.04 28.09
N VAL A 411 5.28 -7.82 28.07
CA VAL A 411 5.46 -8.90 27.09
C VAL A 411 4.25 -9.84 27.15
N ALA A 412 3.47 -9.88 26.05
CA ALA A 412 2.22 -10.61 26.02
C ALA A 412 2.43 -12.11 26.28
N SER A 413 1.47 -12.74 26.96
CA SER A 413 1.49 -14.20 27.15
C SER A 413 1.47 -14.90 25.79
N VAL A 414 2.40 -15.83 25.60
CA VAL A 414 2.56 -16.53 24.32
C VAL A 414 1.84 -17.88 24.38
N PRO A 415 0.95 -18.20 23.42
CA PRO A 415 0.35 -19.51 23.32
C PRO A 415 1.39 -20.62 23.12
N SER A 416 1.34 -21.64 23.97
CA SER A 416 2.22 -22.80 23.88
C SER A 416 1.84 -23.69 22.69
N SER A 417 2.83 -24.02 21.87
CA SER A 417 2.74 -24.94 20.73
C SER A 417 4.14 -25.40 20.32
N GLY A 418 4.22 -26.45 19.50
CA GLY A 418 5.48 -26.96 18.95
C GLY A 418 6.27 -25.89 18.18
N ARG A 419 7.56 -26.14 17.93
CA ARG A 419 8.45 -25.19 17.24
C ARG A 419 7.89 -24.79 15.87
N LYS A 420 7.99 -23.51 15.54
CA LYS A 420 7.51 -22.89 14.29
C LYS A 420 8.68 -22.43 13.42
N ASN A 421 8.48 -22.35 12.12
CA ASN A 421 9.51 -21.92 11.17
C ASN A 421 9.33 -20.46 10.75
N LEU A 422 10.40 -19.66 10.80
CA LEU A 422 10.41 -18.32 10.23
C LEU A 422 11.34 -18.27 9.01
N TRP A 423 10.79 -18.01 7.84
CA TRP A 423 11.53 -17.89 6.58
C TRP A 423 11.78 -16.43 6.23
N ALA A 424 12.78 -16.14 5.39
CA ALA A 424 12.89 -14.86 4.71
C ALA A 424 12.91 -15.06 3.19
N HIS A 425 12.10 -14.29 2.47
CA HIS A 425 11.99 -14.38 1.03
C HIS A 425 13.20 -13.70 0.37
N HIS A 426 13.83 -14.35 -0.61
CA HIS A 426 15.12 -13.94 -1.15
C HIS A 426 15.08 -13.85 -2.68
N MET A 427 15.18 -12.64 -3.21
CA MET A 427 15.19 -12.36 -4.65
C MET A 427 16.55 -12.75 -5.23
N VAL A 428 16.63 -13.93 -5.87
CA VAL A 428 17.81 -14.38 -6.64
C VAL A 428 18.06 -13.44 -7.82
N GLY A 429 17.03 -12.76 -8.34
CA GLY A 429 17.16 -11.67 -9.30
C GLY A 429 18.08 -10.52 -8.85
N ASN A 430 18.27 -10.33 -7.54
CA ASN A 430 19.14 -9.30 -6.95
C ASN A 430 20.49 -9.90 -6.46
N THR A 431 21.01 -10.91 -7.17
CA THR A 431 22.23 -11.65 -6.77
C THR A 431 23.26 -11.88 -7.89
N TYR A 432 23.15 -11.21 -9.04
CA TYR A 432 24.04 -11.45 -10.20
C TYR A 432 25.54 -11.49 -9.82
N SER A 433 25.98 -10.51 -9.02
CA SER A 433 27.35 -10.33 -8.53
C SER A 433 27.70 -11.15 -7.26
N TYR A 434 26.76 -11.91 -6.69
CA TYR A 434 27.02 -12.66 -5.46
C TYR A 434 28.11 -13.72 -5.65
N THR A 435 28.96 -13.81 -4.64
CA THR A 435 29.93 -14.90 -4.48
C THR A 435 29.46 -15.87 -3.40
N ALA A 436 30.12 -17.02 -3.28
CA ALA A 436 29.90 -17.92 -2.14
C ALA A 436 30.15 -17.22 -0.78
N ALA A 437 31.06 -16.23 -0.71
CA ALA A 437 31.28 -15.44 0.49
C ALA A 437 30.09 -14.49 0.78
N THR A 438 29.51 -13.87 -0.25
CA THR A 438 28.31 -13.03 -0.12
C THR A 438 27.12 -13.84 0.37
N TRP A 439 26.88 -15.02 -0.22
CA TRP A 439 25.87 -15.97 0.26
C TRP A 439 26.12 -16.44 1.70
N SER A 440 27.38 -16.70 2.06
CA SER A 440 27.75 -17.13 3.41
C SER A 440 27.49 -16.05 4.46
N ASP A 441 27.74 -14.78 4.11
CA ASP A 441 27.47 -13.62 4.96
C ASP A 441 25.95 -13.42 5.15
N ASP A 442 25.18 -13.43 4.06
CA ASP A 442 23.71 -13.29 4.10
C ASP A 442 23.04 -14.40 4.93
N ILE A 443 23.42 -15.66 4.70
CA ILE A 443 22.91 -16.80 5.49
C ILE A 443 23.29 -16.66 6.97
N SER A 444 24.52 -16.22 7.27
CA SER A 444 24.97 -16.05 8.66
C SER A 444 24.19 -14.96 9.39
N GLN A 445 23.98 -13.82 8.73
CA GLN A 445 23.20 -12.70 9.28
C GLN A 445 21.72 -13.08 9.44
N ALA A 446 21.13 -13.81 8.48
CA ALA A 446 19.76 -14.28 8.58
C ALA A 446 19.56 -15.30 9.72
N ALA A 447 20.48 -16.27 9.86
CA ALA A 447 20.47 -17.22 10.96
C ALA A 447 20.60 -16.50 12.33
N ALA A 448 21.48 -15.50 12.43
CA ALA A 448 21.66 -14.68 13.63
C ALA A 448 20.45 -13.77 13.93
N ALA A 449 19.70 -13.34 12.91
CA ALA A 449 18.43 -12.64 13.03
C ALA A 449 17.25 -13.57 13.41
N GLY A 450 17.50 -14.89 13.49
CA GLY A 450 16.51 -15.87 13.92
C GLY A 450 15.67 -16.48 12.79
N PHE A 451 16.07 -16.34 11.53
CA PHE A 451 15.45 -17.09 10.42
C PHE A 451 15.90 -18.58 10.44
N ASP A 452 15.01 -19.48 10.02
CA ASP A 452 15.30 -20.90 9.79
C ASP A 452 15.81 -21.17 8.36
N GLY A 453 15.57 -20.24 7.42
CA GLY A 453 15.97 -20.41 6.03
C GLY A 453 15.52 -19.32 5.08
N PHE A 454 15.89 -19.45 3.80
CA PHE A 454 15.41 -18.59 2.71
C PHE A 454 14.40 -19.29 1.78
N ALA A 455 13.40 -18.52 1.34
CA ALA A 455 12.56 -18.85 0.19
C ALA A 455 13.19 -18.22 -1.06
N LEU A 456 13.84 -19.01 -1.92
CA LEU A 456 14.59 -18.53 -3.07
C LEU A 456 13.65 -18.22 -4.24
N ASN A 457 13.38 -16.93 -4.44
CA ASN A 457 12.62 -16.42 -5.58
C ASN A 457 13.54 -16.22 -6.78
N HIS A 458 13.23 -16.92 -7.88
CA HIS A 458 14.00 -16.83 -9.11
C HIS A 458 13.08 -16.75 -10.33
N GLY A 459 13.55 -16.02 -11.34
CA GLY A 459 12.97 -15.94 -12.67
C GLY A 459 13.66 -16.87 -13.67
N SER A 460 13.58 -16.51 -14.94
CA SER A 460 13.92 -17.37 -16.09
C SER A 460 15.37 -17.31 -16.58
N SER A 461 16.18 -16.33 -16.15
CA SER A 461 17.55 -16.10 -16.63
C SER A 461 18.54 -17.17 -16.17
N ASP A 462 19.36 -17.69 -17.07
CA ASP A 462 20.23 -18.85 -16.82
C ASP A 462 21.20 -18.67 -15.64
N TRP A 463 21.77 -17.47 -15.47
CA TRP A 463 22.69 -17.15 -14.37
C TRP A 463 22.04 -17.26 -12.97
N GLN A 464 20.70 -17.18 -12.85
CA GLN A 464 20.02 -17.34 -11.57
C GLN A 464 20.08 -18.80 -11.08
N PHE A 465 20.17 -19.77 -11.99
CA PHE A 465 20.34 -21.19 -11.60
C PHE A 465 21.72 -21.45 -11.00
N ASP A 466 22.75 -20.71 -11.43
CA ASP A 466 24.09 -20.76 -10.84
C ASP A 466 24.08 -20.11 -9.45
N ARG A 467 23.45 -18.94 -9.28
CA ARG A 467 23.31 -18.29 -7.97
C ARG A 467 22.51 -19.13 -6.97
N MET A 468 21.47 -19.86 -7.42
CA MET A 468 20.80 -20.85 -6.58
C MET A 468 21.73 -22.01 -6.20
N ALA A 469 22.55 -22.52 -7.13
CA ALA A 469 23.49 -23.59 -6.83
C ALA A 469 24.55 -23.14 -5.80
N ASP A 470 25.06 -21.90 -5.91
CA ASP A 470 25.93 -21.29 -4.91
C ASP A 470 25.27 -21.24 -3.52
N ALA A 471 24.02 -20.77 -3.44
CA ALA A 471 23.26 -20.74 -2.19
C ALA A 471 23.10 -22.13 -1.56
N TYR A 472 22.69 -23.14 -2.33
CA TYR A 472 22.54 -24.52 -1.84
C TYR A 472 23.87 -25.14 -1.39
N ASN A 473 24.97 -24.87 -2.09
CA ASN A 473 26.30 -25.33 -1.70
C ASN A 473 26.74 -24.73 -0.36
N VAL A 474 26.58 -23.40 -0.19
CA VAL A 474 26.94 -22.69 1.04
C VAL A 474 26.07 -23.12 2.22
N ALA A 475 24.74 -23.16 2.05
CA ALA A 475 23.82 -23.60 3.09
C ALA A 475 24.06 -25.06 3.49
N SER A 476 24.39 -25.95 2.55
CA SER A 476 24.72 -27.35 2.85
C SER A 476 26.02 -27.47 3.67
N ALA A 477 27.01 -26.61 3.39
CA ALA A 477 28.27 -26.57 4.15
C ALA A 477 28.10 -26.02 5.57
N GLN A 478 27.15 -25.10 5.80
CA GLN A 478 26.81 -24.59 7.14
C GLN A 478 25.81 -25.49 7.90
N GLY A 479 25.02 -26.30 7.18
CA GLY A 479 24.24 -27.44 7.68
C GLY A 479 22.90 -27.11 8.37
N SER A 480 22.84 -26.05 9.18
CA SER A 480 21.64 -25.73 9.99
C SER A 480 20.58 -24.92 9.23
N PHE A 481 20.99 -23.96 8.41
CA PHE A 481 20.09 -23.10 7.64
C PHE A 481 19.50 -23.83 6.44
N LYS A 482 18.20 -23.65 6.18
CA LYS A 482 17.51 -24.32 5.07
C LYS A 482 17.15 -23.37 3.94
N LEU A 483 16.84 -23.94 2.78
CA LEU A 483 16.42 -23.24 1.58
C LEU A 483 15.23 -23.98 0.99
N PHE A 484 14.27 -23.24 0.42
CA PHE A 484 13.31 -23.83 -0.51
C PHE A 484 13.10 -22.93 -1.71
N LEU A 485 12.53 -23.48 -2.77
CA LEU A 485 12.28 -22.75 -4.01
C LEU A 485 10.95 -22.01 -3.91
N SER A 486 10.95 -20.71 -4.25
CA SER A 486 9.75 -19.89 -4.45
C SER A 486 9.67 -19.47 -5.90
N ILE A 487 9.29 -20.39 -6.79
CA ILE A 487 9.46 -20.21 -8.24
C ILE A 487 8.54 -19.09 -8.74
N ASP A 488 9.09 -18.04 -9.36
CA ASP A 488 8.29 -16.98 -9.98
C ASP A 488 7.75 -17.47 -11.33
N VAL A 489 6.51 -17.98 -11.30
CA VAL A 489 5.85 -18.49 -12.51
C VAL A 489 5.38 -17.36 -13.43
N THR A 490 5.35 -16.11 -12.99
CA THR A 490 5.10 -14.94 -13.85
C THR A 490 6.32 -14.64 -14.73
N ALA A 491 7.53 -14.81 -14.18
CA ALA A 491 8.79 -14.61 -14.89
C ALA A 491 9.28 -15.83 -15.70
N ILE A 492 8.82 -17.05 -15.34
CA ILE A 492 9.26 -18.31 -15.96
C ILE A 492 8.27 -18.84 -17.01
N GLY A 493 6.99 -18.50 -16.89
CA GLY A 493 5.92 -19.09 -17.70
C GLY A 493 5.39 -20.40 -17.10
N CYS A 494 4.14 -20.72 -17.41
CA CYS A 494 3.44 -21.90 -16.89
C CYS A 494 2.25 -22.35 -17.76
N THR A 495 2.31 -22.10 -19.07
CA THR A 495 1.22 -22.41 -20.02
C THR A 495 1.52 -23.62 -20.89
N GLN A 496 2.77 -24.07 -20.96
CA GLN A 496 3.22 -25.19 -21.78
C GLN A 496 3.65 -26.40 -20.92
N THR A 497 3.62 -27.59 -21.52
CA THR A 497 4.09 -28.84 -20.88
C THR A 497 5.59 -28.77 -20.53
N SER A 498 6.38 -28.07 -21.37
CA SER A 498 7.80 -27.77 -21.13
C SER A 498 8.03 -26.97 -19.85
N ASP A 499 7.10 -26.10 -19.47
CA ASP A 499 7.23 -25.25 -18.27
C ASP A 499 7.13 -26.12 -17.01
N ALA A 500 6.21 -27.09 -16.98
CA ALA A 500 6.13 -28.07 -15.89
C ALA A 500 7.35 -29.01 -15.85
N GLN A 501 7.90 -29.39 -17.00
CA GLN A 501 9.14 -30.16 -17.05
C GLN A 501 10.32 -29.37 -16.49
N ARG A 502 10.44 -28.08 -16.85
CA ARG A 502 11.44 -27.16 -16.30
C ARG A 502 11.26 -27.02 -14.78
N PHE A 503 10.06 -26.71 -14.31
CA PHE A 503 9.74 -26.60 -12.88
C PHE A 503 10.13 -27.89 -12.13
N ALA A 504 9.68 -29.06 -12.60
CA ALA A 504 10.00 -30.34 -11.99
C ALA A 504 11.51 -30.60 -11.92
N SER A 505 12.25 -30.27 -12.99
CA SER A 505 13.72 -30.43 -13.02
C SER A 505 14.43 -29.57 -11.98
N ILE A 506 13.97 -28.34 -11.74
CA ILE A 506 14.54 -27.41 -10.75
C ILE A 506 14.29 -27.93 -9.33
N VAL A 507 13.06 -28.40 -9.04
CA VAL A 507 12.73 -29.03 -7.75
C VAL A 507 13.58 -30.29 -7.52
N LEU A 508 13.63 -31.19 -8.50
CA LEU A 508 14.37 -32.45 -8.40
C LEU A 508 15.89 -32.27 -8.24
N ARG A 509 16.47 -31.21 -8.83
CA ARG A 509 17.89 -30.85 -8.66
C ARG A 509 18.28 -30.62 -7.20
N TYR A 510 17.39 -30.01 -6.40
CA TYR A 510 17.68 -29.67 -5.01
C TYR A 510 17.00 -30.58 -3.98
N ALA A 511 16.02 -31.38 -4.38
CA ALA A 511 15.23 -32.28 -3.51
C ALA A 511 16.02 -33.33 -2.69
N ASN A 512 17.33 -33.51 -2.92
CA ASN A 512 18.23 -34.36 -2.14
C ASN A 512 19.30 -33.58 -1.35
N SER A 513 19.36 -32.26 -1.45
CA SER A 513 20.31 -31.43 -0.69
C SER A 513 19.99 -31.47 0.80
N SER A 514 21.02 -31.52 1.66
CA SER A 514 20.85 -31.36 3.10
C SER A 514 20.33 -29.98 3.52
N ALA A 515 20.47 -28.98 2.65
CA ALA A 515 19.92 -27.63 2.85
C ALA A 515 18.47 -27.49 2.38
N GLN A 516 17.94 -28.40 1.55
CA GLN A 516 16.54 -28.33 1.12
C GLN A 516 15.58 -28.48 2.32
N ALA A 517 14.70 -27.50 2.51
CA ALA A 517 13.65 -27.57 3.52
C ALA A 517 12.62 -28.63 3.14
N THR A 518 12.16 -29.38 4.14
CA THR A 518 11.08 -30.35 4.01
C THR A 518 10.00 -30.08 5.04
N TYR A 519 8.74 -30.21 4.65
CA TYR A 519 7.60 -30.13 5.56
C TYR A 519 6.72 -31.37 5.41
N ASN A 520 6.28 -31.96 6.53
CA ASN A 520 5.56 -33.23 6.56
C ASN A 520 6.21 -34.35 5.71
N SER A 521 7.55 -34.45 5.78
CA SER A 521 8.40 -35.38 4.99
C SER A 521 8.38 -35.19 3.47
N LYS A 522 7.78 -34.11 2.95
CA LYS A 522 7.80 -33.72 1.54
C LYS A 522 8.76 -32.55 1.31
N VAL A 523 9.23 -32.36 0.07
CA VAL A 523 10.04 -31.21 -0.33
C VAL A 523 9.20 -29.94 -0.25
N LEU A 524 9.60 -28.94 0.55
CA LEU A 524 8.88 -27.67 0.61
C LEU A 524 9.10 -26.88 -0.68
N VAL A 525 8.02 -26.37 -1.28
CA VAL A 525 8.05 -25.53 -2.50
C VAL A 525 6.96 -24.46 -2.40
N SER A 526 7.28 -23.24 -2.81
CA SER A 526 6.33 -22.15 -3.03
C SER A 526 6.45 -21.63 -4.47
N THR A 527 5.58 -20.70 -4.83
CA THR A 527 5.64 -19.91 -6.06
C THR A 527 5.14 -18.51 -5.82
N PHE A 528 5.58 -17.56 -6.64
CA PHE A 528 4.91 -16.27 -6.77
C PHE A 528 3.91 -16.35 -7.93
N ALA A 529 2.62 -16.12 -7.63
CA ALA A 529 1.45 -16.42 -8.46
C ALA A 529 1.31 -17.92 -8.80
N GLY A 530 0.29 -18.25 -9.61
CA GLY A 530 0.18 -19.55 -10.28
C GLY A 530 -1.22 -20.19 -10.34
N ASP A 531 -2.24 -19.50 -9.85
CA ASP A 531 -3.63 -19.93 -9.85
C ASP A 531 -4.21 -20.21 -11.25
N ALA A 532 -3.69 -19.54 -12.29
CA ALA A 532 -4.05 -19.73 -13.69
C ALA A 532 -3.13 -20.70 -14.46
N CYS A 533 -2.09 -21.26 -13.84
CA CYS A 533 -1.07 -22.06 -14.53
C CYS A 533 -1.59 -23.43 -15.00
N THR A 534 -1.69 -23.62 -16.32
CA THR A 534 -2.24 -24.84 -16.93
C THR A 534 -1.19 -25.87 -17.33
N PHE A 535 0.08 -25.47 -17.53
CA PHE A 535 1.17 -26.36 -17.95
C PHE A 535 0.82 -27.26 -19.16
N GLY A 536 0.18 -26.69 -20.19
CA GLY A 536 -0.28 -27.40 -21.39
C GLY A 536 -1.52 -28.28 -21.18
N GLN A 537 -2.10 -28.32 -19.98
CA GLN A 537 -3.28 -29.11 -19.65
C GLN A 537 -4.57 -28.29 -19.78
N GLY A 538 -5.73 -28.96 -19.75
CA GLY A 538 -7.03 -28.30 -19.93
C GLY A 538 -7.52 -27.42 -18.78
N SER A 539 -6.81 -27.37 -17.64
CA SER A 539 -7.14 -26.51 -16.49
C SER A 539 -5.95 -26.37 -15.55
N ALA A 540 -5.98 -25.39 -14.63
CA ALA A 540 -4.94 -25.24 -13.62
C ALA A 540 -4.85 -26.45 -12.68
N GLN A 541 -5.98 -27.00 -12.24
CA GLN A 541 -6.02 -28.23 -11.43
C GLN A 541 -5.34 -29.40 -12.16
N ALA A 542 -5.55 -29.55 -13.47
CA ALA A 542 -4.88 -30.57 -14.27
C ALA A 542 -3.37 -30.29 -14.42
N GLY A 543 -2.99 -29.03 -14.66
CA GLY A 543 -1.60 -28.60 -14.76
C GLY A 543 -0.78 -28.88 -13.51
N TRP A 544 -1.26 -28.44 -12.35
CA TRP A 544 -0.59 -28.68 -11.06
C TRP A 544 -0.57 -30.17 -10.69
N THR A 545 -1.60 -30.94 -11.07
CA THR A 545 -1.61 -32.41 -10.91
C THR A 545 -0.53 -33.06 -11.77
N TYR A 546 -0.38 -32.62 -13.04
CA TYR A 546 0.66 -33.10 -13.95
C TYR A 546 2.07 -32.76 -13.43
N LEU A 547 2.29 -31.54 -12.94
CA LEU A 547 3.56 -31.15 -12.32
C LEU A 547 3.93 -32.05 -11.13
N ARG A 548 2.97 -32.34 -10.23
CA ARG A 548 3.18 -33.28 -9.12
C ARG A 548 3.50 -34.69 -9.61
N GLN A 549 2.88 -35.16 -10.70
CA GLN A 549 3.19 -36.46 -11.31
C GLN A 549 4.63 -36.51 -11.84
N LEU A 550 5.13 -35.45 -12.49
CA LEU A 550 6.53 -35.36 -12.94
C LEU A 550 7.52 -35.44 -11.78
N ILE A 551 7.29 -34.70 -10.70
CA ILE A 551 8.17 -34.71 -9.52
C ILE A 551 8.10 -36.08 -8.81
N LYS A 552 6.93 -36.71 -8.79
CA LYS A 552 6.74 -38.07 -8.25
C LYS A 552 7.42 -39.15 -9.09
N ALA A 553 7.46 -39.00 -10.41
CA ALA A 553 8.27 -39.86 -11.28
C ALA A 553 9.77 -39.73 -11.01
N GLY A 554 10.23 -38.54 -10.56
CA GLY A 554 11.57 -38.33 -10.03
C GLY A 554 11.81 -38.83 -8.59
N GLY A 555 10.87 -39.59 -8.01
CA GLY A 555 11.01 -40.18 -6.67
C GLY A 555 10.80 -39.21 -5.50
N LYS A 556 10.11 -38.08 -5.71
CA LYS A 556 9.88 -37.04 -4.70
C LYS A 556 8.42 -36.63 -4.61
N ASP A 557 7.97 -36.20 -3.43
CA ASP A 557 6.69 -35.52 -3.24
C ASP A 557 6.93 -34.11 -2.69
N ILE A 558 6.01 -33.18 -2.97
CA ILE A 558 6.13 -31.76 -2.61
C ILE A 558 5.04 -31.32 -1.63
N TYR A 559 5.43 -30.46 -0.69
CA TYR A 559 4.52 -29.62 0.07
C TYR A 559 4.45 -28.27 -0.66
N LEU A 560 3.37 -28.04 -1.40
CA LEU A 560 3.20 -26.85 -2.22
C LEU A 560 2.42 -25.77 -1.45
N ILE A 561 3.06 -24.64 -1.18
CA ILE A 561 2.50 -23.49 -0.44
C ILE A 561 2.69 -22.17 -1.22
N PRO A 562 2.00 -21.99 -2.36
CA PRO A 562 2.20 -20.87 -3.26
C PRO A 562 1.56 -19.58 -2.74
N ALA A 563 2.09 -18.44 -3.16
CA ALA A 563 1.40 -17.16 -3.08
C ALA A 563 0.50 -16.99 -4.32
N ILE A 564 -0.81 -16.93 -4.12
CA ILE A 564 -1.78 -16.74 -5.21
C ILE A 564 -2.74 -15.58 -4.90
N PHE A 565 -3.19 -14.91 -5.95
CA PHE A 565 -3.91 -13.64 -5.88
C PHE A 565 -5.37 -13.81 -6.31
N VAL A 566 -6.09 -14.71 -5.61
CA VAL A 566 -7.50 -15.02 -5.87
C VAL A 566 -8.34 -14.91 -4.61
N ASP A 567 -9.63 -14.62 -4.78
CA ASP A 567 -10.57 -14.51 -3.66
C ASP A 567 -10.60 -15.80 -2.79
N PRO A 568 -10.48 -15.69 -1.46
CA PRO A 568 -10.47 -16.84 -0.55
C PRO A 568 -11.68 -17.77 -0.66
N SER A 569 -12.86 -17.29 -1.08
CA SER A 569 -14.04 -18.13 -1.30
C SER A 569 -13.78 -19.27 -2.30
N ARG A 570 -12.80 -19.10 -3.21
CA ARG A 570 -12.41 -20.10 -4.20
C ARG A 570 -11.56 -21.23 -3.62
N PHE A 571 -10.86 -21.03 -2.50
CA PHE A 571 -9.87 -21.97 -1.96
C PHE A 571 -10.44 -23.35 -1.67
N SER A 572 -11.69 -23.44 -1.23
CA SER A 572 -12.39 -24.70 -0.95
C SER A 572 -12.55 -25.61 -2.18
N SER A 573 -12.65 -25.01 -3.38
CA SER A 573 -12.79 -25.72 -4.66
C SER A 573 -11.44 -26.13 -5.30
N MET A 574 -10.34 -25.54 -4.84
CA MET A 574 -8.99 -25.75 -5.39
C MET A 574 -8.28 -26.79 -4.55
N THR A 575 -7.82 -27.91 -5.14
CA THR A 575 -7.27 -29.06 -4.39
C THR A 575 -5.81 -29.37 -4.71
N TRP A 576 -5.13 -28.52 -5.49
CA TRP A 576 -3.81 -28.79 -6.04
C TRP A 576 -2.62 -28.32 -5.17
N PHE A 577 -2.86 -27.58 -4.08
CA PHE A 577 -1.87 -27.10 -3.09
C PHE A 577 -2.09 -27.72 -1.70
N ASP A 578 -1.01 -27.82 -0.89
CA ASP A 578 -1.06 -28.34 0.49
C ASP A 578 -1.33 -27.21 1.53
N GLY A 579 -1.04 -25.96 1.16
CA GLY A 579 -1.32 -24.74 1.91
C GLY A 579 -1.24 -23.50 1.01
N LEU A 580 -1.37 -22.28 1.55
CA LEU A 580 -1.10 -21.04 0.81
C LEU A 580 -0.25 -20.04 1.63
N LEU A 581 0.61 -19.30 0.93
CA LEU A 581 1.31 -18.12 1.41
C LEU A 581 0.46 -16.89 1.12
N ASN A 582 0.18 -16.07 2.13
CA ASN A 582 -0.52 -14.80 1.97
C ASN A 582 0.49 -13.65 1.94
N TRP A 583 1.00 -13.36 0.75
CA TRP A 583 1.96 -12.27 0.50
C TRP A 583 1.47 -10.93 1.07
N ASP A 584 0.24 -10.54 0.72
CA ASP A 584 -0.32 -9.22 1.05
C ASP A 584 -0.59 -9.04 2.55
N SER A 585 -0.63 -10.11 3.34
CA SER A 585 -0.82 -10.02 4.80
C SER A 585 0.33 -9.34 5.57
N ALA A 586 1.41 -8.96 4.90
CA ALA A 586 2.48 -8.16 5.49
C ALA A 586 2.10 -6.68 5.72
N TRP A 587 1.14 -6.13 4.96
CA TRP A 587 0.79 -4.71 4.96
C TRP A 587 -0.73 -4.49 4.97
N PRO A 588 -1.22 -3.32 5.41
CA PRO A 588 -2.60 -2.92 5.15
C PRO A 588 -2.76 -2.60 3.64
N THR A 589 -3.56 -3.38 2.92
CA THR A 589 -3.78 -3.24 1.47
C THR A 589 -5.25 -3.00 1.13
N GLY A 590 -5.53 -2.60 -0.11
CA GLY A 590 -6.89 -2.33 -0.61
C GLY A 590 -7.64 -1.28 0.20
N SER A 591 -8.93 -1.51 0.46
CA SER A 591 -9.78 -0.62 1.28
C SER A 591 -9.31 -0.46 2.73
N SER A 592 -8.39 -1.31 3.21
CA SER A 592 -7.78 -1.20 4.53
C SER A 592 -6.48 -0.39 4.57
N GLY A 593 -5.96 0.07 3.41
CA GLY A 593 -4.64 0.71 3.30
C GLY A 593 -4.42 1.93 4.21
N GLY A 594 -5.48 2.66 4.53
CA GLY A 594 -5.46 3.79 5.47
C GLY A 594 -5.49 3.42 6.96
N GLN A 595 -5.50 2.13 7.33
CA GLN A 595 -5.80 1.67 8.68
C GLN A 595 -4.67 0.82 9.30
N PRO A 596 -4.70 0.64 10.63
CA PRO A 596 -3.95 -0.40 11.33
C PRO A 596 -4.08 -1.79 10.67
N LEU A 597 -2.96 -2.47 10.39
CA LEU A 597 -3.00 -3.88 9.98
C LEU A 597 -3.60 -4.74 11.10
N THR A 598 -4.57 -5.58 10.76
CA THR A 598 -5.26 -6.50 11.67
C THR A 598 -5.12 -7.95 11.22
N THR A 599 -5.59 -8.89 12.04
CA THR A 599 -5.58 -10.33 11.75
C THR A 599 -6.81 -10.83 10.97
N ALA A 600 -7.61 -9.91 10.40
CA ALA A 600 -8.85 -10.24 9.71
C ALA A 600 -8.60 -11.03 8.41
N SER A 601 -7.57 -10.65 7.63
CA SER A 601 -7.15 -11.37 6.43
C SER A 601 -6.63 -12.77 6.77
N ASP A 602 -5.81 -12.91 7.82
CA ASP A 602 -5.32 -14.20 8.32
C ASP A 602 -6.46 -15.14 8.68
N THR A 603 -7.42 -14.64 9.47
CA THR A 603 -8.59 -15.41 9.92
C THR A 603 -9.45 -15.86 8.73
N THR A 604 -9.64 -14.97 7.74
CA THR A 604 -10.41 -15.28 6.51
C THR A 604 -9.71 -16.37 5.69
N TRP A 605 -8.40 -16.28 5.52
CA TRP A 605 -7.62 -17.27 4.77
C TRP A 605 -7.58 -18.63 5.47
N MET A 606 -7.33 -18.67 6.78
CA MET A 606 -7.36 -19.93 7.56
C MET A 606 -8.73 -20.62 7.48
N ASN A 607 -9.83 -19.86 7.65
CA ASN A 607 -11.18 -20.40 7.53
C ASN A 607 -11.47 -20.99 6.13
N ALA A 608 -11.00 -20.33 5.07
CA ALA A 608 -11.16 -20.81 3.70
C ALA A 608 -10.23 -21.98 3.32
N LEU A 609 -9.06 -22.08 3.96
CA LEU A 609 -8.11 -23.19 3.80
C LEU A 609 -8.56 -24.45 4.55
N GLY A 610 -9.27 -24.30 5.66
CA GLY A 610 -9.72 -25.40 6.51
C GLY A 610 -8.55 -26.01 7.29
N THR A 611 -8.23 -27.26 7.01
CA THR A 611 -7.11 -27.98 7.65
C THR A 611 -5.77 -27.83 6.92
N ARG A 612 -5.72 -27.10 5.80
CA ARG A 612 -4.51 -26.86 5.01
C ARG A 612 -3.66 -25.74 5.63
N SER A 613 -2.35 -25.79 5.40
CA SER A 613 -1.45 -24.81 6.02
C SER A 613 -1.68 -23.39 5.54
N TYR A 614 -1.62 -22.45 6.48
CA TYR A 614 -1.57 -21.02 6.22
C TYR A 614 -0.19 -20.49 6.59
N MET A 615 0.47 -19.78 5.67
CA MET A 615 1.72 -19.05 5.90
C MET A 615 1.45 -17.55 5.77
N PRO A 616 1.34 -16.81 6.88
CA PRO A 616 1.28 -15.34 6.86
C PRO A 616 2.64 -14.71 6.56
N SER A 617 2.57 -13.47 6.05
CA SER A 617 3.74 -12.65 5.76
C SER A 617 3.97 -11.56 6.80
N ILE A 618 5.23 -11.12 6.92
CA ILE A 618 5.71 -10.06 7.82
C ILE A 618 6.63 -9.13 7.04
N SER A 619 6.52 -7.82 7.25
CA SER A 619 7.43 -6.83 6.65
C SER A 619 7.53 -5.58 7.52
N PRO A 620 8.66 -4.83 7.52
CA PRO A 620 8.74 -3.56 8.23
C PRO A 620 8.04 -2.39 7.51
N LEU A 621 8.08 -2.36 6.18
CA LEU A 621 7.53 -1.27 5.35
C LEU A 621 7.30 -1.73 3.89
N PHE A 622 6.75 -0.87 3.04
CA PHE A 622 6.72 -1.05 1.57
C PHE A 622 6.88 0.31 0.90
N PHE A 623 7.78 0.45 -0.07
CA PHE A 623 7.87 1.67 -0.88
C PHE A 623 8.48 1.39 -2.27
N THR A 624 7.88 1.97 -3.30
CA THR A 624 8.33 1.88 -4.70
C THR A 624 8.26 3.24 -5.38
N TYR A 625 9.28 3.59 -6.16
CA TYR A 625 9.36 4.88 -6.86
C TYR A 625 9.82 4.72 -8.32
N TYR A 626 9.15 3.82 -9.04
CA TYR A 626 9.43 3.49 -10.44
C TYR A 626 8.50 4.20 -11.42
N GLY A 627 9.09 5.05 -12.28
CA GLY A 627 8.33 5.83 -13.26
C GLY A 627 7.72 5.00 -14.40
N PRO A 628 6.80 5.60 -15.18
CA PRO A 628 6.08 4.92 -16.27
C PRO A 628 6.96 4.32 -17.39
N ASN A 629 8.20 4.82 -17.54
CA ASN A 629 9.18 4.30 -18.50
C ASN A 629 10.02 3.13 -17.95
N SER A 630 9.65 2.60 -16.78
CA SER A 630 10.34 1.50 -16.09
C SER A 630 9.31 0.46 -15.62
N TYR A 631 9.34 0.02 -14.35
CA TYR A 631 8.37 -0.93 -13.79
C TYR A 631 6.98 -0.31 -13.51
N ASN A 632 6.81 1.01 -13.70
CA ASN A 632 5.54 1.74 -13.49
C ASN A 632 4.88 1.44 -12.14
N LYS A 633 5.66 1.60 -11.05
CA LYS A 633 5.36 1.13 -9.71
C LYS A 633 5.71 2.25 -8.71
N ASP A 634 4.73 3.11 -8.44
CA ASP A 634 4.88 4.37 -7.68
C ASP A 634 3.86 4.44 -6.54
N TRP A 635 4.17 3.81 -5.39
CA TRP A 635 3.31 3.82 -4.20
C TRP A 635 4.04 3.44 -2.91
N ILE A 636 3.38 3.76 -1.78
CA ILE A 636 3.74 3.37 -0.42
C ILE A 636 2.61 2.54 0.21
N TYR A 637 2.92 1.59 1.11
CA TYR A 637 1.91 1.07 2.05
C TYR A 637 2.15 1.59 3.46
N ARG A 638 1.05 1.79 4.20
CA ARG A 638 1.09 2.33 5.56
C ARG A 638 1.92 1.43 6.48
N SER A 639 3.08 1.97 6.88
CA SER A 639 4.13 1.27 7.65
C SER A 639 4.14 1.70 9.13
N ASP A 640 3.05 2.36 9.53
CA ASP A 640 2.82 3.03 10.80
C ASP A 640 2.37 2.09 11.93
N ASP A 641 2.18 2.65 13.14
CA ASP A 641 1.88 1.93 14.39
C ASP A 641 2.87 0.80 14.74
N TRP A 642 4.17 1.03 14.55
CA TRP A 642 5.20 0.03 14.79
C TRP A 642 4.96 -1.29 14.02
N LEU A 643 4.58 -1.20 12.74
CA LEU A 643 4.10 -2.31 11.89
C LEU A 643 4.84 -3.64 12.12
N LEU A 644 6.18 -3.63 12.03
CA LEU A 644 7.03 -4.81 12.24
C LEU A 644 6.72 -5.54 13.56
N ALA A 645 6.75 -4.81 14.68
CA ALA A 645 6.50 -5.34 16.01
C ALA A 645 5.05 -5.79 16.18
N ARG A 646 4.09 -4.96 15.76
CA ARG A 646 2.67 -5.32 15.82
C ARG A 646 2.38 -6.60 15.04
N ARG A 647 2.94 -6.75 13.84
CA ARG A 647 2.71 -7.92 12.99
C ARG A 647 3.31 -9.18 13.62
N PHE A 648 4.51 -9.10 14.18
CA PHE A 648 5.05 -10.20 14.99
C PHE A 648 4.16 -10.54 16.19
N GLU A 649 3.73 -9.55 16.97
CA GLU A 649 2.86 -9.76 18.14
C GLU A 649 1.53 -10.44 17.78
N GLN A 650 0.92 -10.06 16.64
CA GLN A 650 -0.28 -10.70 16.08
C GLN A 650 -0.03 -12.17 15.75
N LEU A 651 1.05 -12.49 15.04
CA LEU A 651 1.36 -13.87 14.65
C LEU A 651 1.80 -14.74 15.83
N ILE A 652 2.47 -14.15 16.83
CA ILE A 652 2.78 -14.81 18.11
C ILE A 652 1.48 -15.16 18.86
N ALA A 653 0.48 -14.27 18.87
CA ALA A 653 -0.83 -14.56 19.46
C ALA A 653 -1.62 -15.64 18.69
N MET A 654 -1.36 -15.82 17.39
CA MET A 654 -2.02 -16.83 16.54
C MET A 654 -1.20 -18.13 16.36
N ARG A 655 -0.06 -18.26 17.04
CA ARG A 655 0.94 -19.34 16.89
C ARG A 655 0.41 -20.78 17.05
N THR A 656 -0.76 -20.99 17.64
CA THR A 656 -1.40 -22.32 17.68
C THR A 656 -2.05 -22.74 16.36
N GLN A 657 -2.37 -21.78 15.48
CA GLN A 657 -3.10 -21.97 14.22
C GLN A 657 -2.19 -21.93 12.97
N ILE A 658 -0.97 -21.41 13.10
CA ILE A 658 0.01 -21.27 12.01
C ILE A 658 1.29 -22.03 12.34
N ASP A 659 1.88 -22.70 11.35
CA ASP A 659 3.10 -23.51 11.52
C ASP A 659 4.38 -22.80 11.09
N MET A 660 4.24 -21.83 10.19
CA MET A 660 5.34 -21.10 9.58
C MET A 660 4.90 -19.70 9.18
N ALA A 661 5.84 -18.76 9.07
CA ALA A 661 5.62 -17.42 8.55
C ALA A 661 6.81 -17.00 7.67
N GLU A 662 6.61 -16.05 6.77
CA GLU A 662 7.64 -15.58 5.85
C GLU A 662 7.85 -14.06 5.98
N MET A 663 9.10 -13.64 6.12
CA MET A 663 9.47 -12.23 6.03
C MET A 663 9.65 -11.85 4.56
N VAL A 664 8.82 -10.94 4.08
CA VAL A 664 8.92 -10.33 2.75
C VAL A 664 9.57 -8.95 2.91
N THR A 665 10.88 -8.81 2.67
CA THR A 665 11.86 -9.79 2.14
C THR A 665 13.24 -9.64 2.78
N TRP A 666 14.20 -10.49 2.41
CA TRP A 666 15.61 -10.35 2.76
C TRP A 666 16.30 -9.25 1.94
N ASN A 667 16.14 -9.26 0.61
CA ASN A 667 16.93 -8.42 -0.32
C ASN A 667 16.12 -7.84 -1.51
N ASP A 668 14.81 -7.66 -1.37
CA ASP A 668 14.05 -6.93 -2.39
C ASP A 668 14.19 -5.42 -2.21
N TYR A 669 15.16 -4.86 -2.93
CA TYR A 669 15.47 -3.45 -2.90
C TYR A 669 14.47 -2.62 -3.71
N GLY A 670 13.80 -3.19 -4.73
CA GLY A 670 12.89 -2.44 -5.58
C GLY A 670 11.66 -1.94 -4.82
N GLU A 671 11.19 -2.78 -3.91
CA GLU A 671 9.97 -2.59 -3.11
C GLU A 671 10.25 -2.13 -1.68
N SER A 672 11.52 -1.82 -1.40
CA SER A 672 12.08 -1.33 -0.12
C SER A 672 11.88 -2.25 1.09
N HIS A 673 11.12 -3.33 0.98
CA HIS A 673 10.77 -4.21 2.09
C HIS A 673 11.87 -5.20 2.54
N TYR A 674 13.10 -5.01 2.06
CA TYR A 674 14.27 -5.77 2.48
C TYR A 674 14.65 -5.53 3.95
N VAL A 675 15.18 -6.55 4.64
CA VAL A 675 15.77 -6.42 6.00
C VAL A 675 17.26 -6.76 6.06
N GLY A 676 17.80 -7.38 5.01
CA GLY A 676 19.21 -7.73 4.86
C GLY A 676 20.09 -6.53 4.46
N PRO A 677 21.40 -6.78 4.25
CA PRO A 677 22.33 -5.74 3.79
C PRO A 677 22.01 -5.29 2.36
N ILE A 678 22.20 -4.00 2.08
CA ILE A 678 22.16 -3.45 0.73
C ILE A 678 23.38 -3.98 -0.04
N ARG A 679 23.14 -4.63 -1.20
CA ARG A 679 24.17 -5.12 -2.12
C ARG A 679 24.15 -4.36 -3.44
N ALA A 680 25.03 -4.74 -4.37
CA ALA A 680 25.24 -4.03 -5.64
C ALA A 680 24.09 -4.22 -6.65
N ASP A 681 23.48 -5.41 -6.71
CA ASP A 681 22.49 -5.79 -7.72
C ASP A 681 21.08 -5.26 -7.38
N GLN A 682 20.94 -3.93 -7.33
CA GLN A 682 19.67 -3.25 -7.14
C GLN A 682 18.96 -3.02 -8.49
N PRO A 683 17.65 -3.32 -8.62
CA PRO A 683 16.90 -3.17 -9.86
C PRO A 683 16.51 -1.71 -10.15
N ASN A 684 17.48 -0.82 -10.34
CA ASN A 684 17.30 0.63 -10.53
C ASN A 684 16.63 1.37 -9.35
N SER A 685 16.75 0.85 -8.11
CA SER A 685 16.17 1.43 -6.89
C SER A 685 17.13 2.29 -6.06
N GLN A 686 18.33 2.57 -6.58
CA GLN A 686 19.40 3.27 -5.86
C GLN A 686 18.98 4.63 -5.28
N GLY A 687 17.98 5.31 -5.88
CA GLY A 687 17.50 6.62 -5.45
C GLY A 687 16.81 6.62 -4.07
N TRP A 688 16.10 5.56 -3.71
CA TRP A 688 15.37 5.43 -2.43
C TRP A 688 15.92 4.33 -1.51
N VAL A 689 16.93 3.57 -1.96
CA VAL A 689 17.56 2.50 -1.18
C VAL A 689 18.89 2.92 -0.59
N ASN A 690 19.74 3.62 -1.36
CA ASN A 690 21.07 3.98 -0.89
C ASN A 690 21.00 4.99 0.26
N GLY A 691 21.61 4.67 1.39
CA GLY A 691 21.58 5.49 2.61
C GLY A 691 20.52 5.07 3.63
N TYR A 692 19.66 4.09 3.31
CA TYR A 692 18.57 3.64 4.20
C TYR A 692 18.74 2.18 4.69
N PRO A 693 19.84 1.80 5.36
CA PRO A 693 20.11 0.42 5.73
C PRO A 693 19.13 -0.13 6.78
N HIS A 694 18.36 -1.15 6.41
CA HIS A 694 17.37 -1.81 7.27
C HIS A 694 17.92 -2.85 8.25
N THR A 695 19.22 -3.19 8.18
CA THR A 695 19.85 -4.20 9.05
C THR A 695 19.79 -3.86 10.54
N ALA A 696 19.55 -2.59 10.90
CA ALA A 696 19.29 -2.16 12.26
C ALA A 696 18.11 -2.91 12.93
N TRP A 697 17.13 -3.39 12.16
CA TRP A 697 16.03 -4.20 12.69
C TRP A 697 16.40 -5.67 12.97
N LEU A 698 17.50 -6.23 12.45
CA LEU A 698 17.81 -7.66 12.63
C LEU A 698 17.84 -8.14 14.10
N PRO A 699 18.39 -7.39 15.07
CA PRO A 699 18.33 -7.81 16.48
C PRO A 699 16.92 -7.70 17.11
N LEU A 700 16.08 -6.80 16.60
CA LEU A 700 14.66 -6.69 17.00
C LEU A 700 13.83 -7.84 16.40
N ILE A 701 14.09 -8.17 15.13
CA ILE A 701 13.53 -9.34 14.45
C ILE A 701 13.87 -10.60 15.24
N ASN A 702 15.13 -10.77 15.68
CA ASN A 702 15.53 -11.92 16.50
C ASN A 702 14.72 -12.03 17.82
N PHE A 703 14.50 -10.90 18.52
CA PHE A 703 13.70 -10.88 19.74
C PHE A 703 12.28 -11.45 19.53
N TYR A 704 11.60 -11.01 18.47
CA TYR A 704 10.26 -11.51 18.14
C TYR A 704 10.27 -12.89 17.48
N ALA A 705 11.26 -13.20 16.64
CA ALA A 705 11.44 -14.49 16.00
C ALA A 705 11.63 -15.62 17.02
N GLN A 706 12.35 -15.37 18.12
CA GLN A 706 12.45 -16.33 19.22
C GLN A 706 11.09 -16.63 19.86
N ALA A 707 10.27 -15.61 20.11
CA ALA A 707 8.91 -15.78 20.64
C ALA A 707 8.02 -16.58 19.66
N PHE A 708 8.03 -16.23 18.37
CA PHE A 708 7.28 -16.93 17.34
C PHE A 708 7.75 -18.37 17.15
N ARG A 709 9.06 -18.63 17.12
CA ARG A 709 9.62 -19.98 16.89
C ARG A 709 9.45 -20.89 18.10
N THR A 710 9.65 -20.38 19.32
CA THR A 710 9.73 -21.21 20.54
C THR A 710 8.50 -21.17 21.44
N GLY A 711 7.66 -20.14 21.36
CA GLY A 711 6.55 -19.95 22.28
C GLY A 711 6.93 -19.19 23.55
N SER A 712 8.08 -18.51 23.57
CA SER A 712 8.53 -17.69 24.69
C SER A 712 9.46 -16.58 24.20
N TYR A 713 9.22 -15.35 24.66
CA TYR A 713 10.14 -14.26 24.41
C TYR A 713 11.46 -14.46 25.18
N PRO A 714 12.60 -14.04 24.62
CA PRO A 714 13.86 -14.06 25.35
C PRO A 714 13.85 -13.00 26.46
N SER A 715 14.61 -13.27 27.54
CA SER A 715 14.80 -12.32 28.63
C SER A 715 15.51 -11.06 28.17
N ILE A 716 14.97 -9.88 28.50
CA ILE A 716 15.62 -8.59 28.21
C ILE A 716 16.70 -8.33 29.27
N SER A 717 17.91 -8.80 29.01
CA SER A 717 19.07 -8.65 29.91
C SER A 717 19.84 -7.34 29.74
N SER A 718 19.57 -6.58 28.67
CA SER A 718 20.23 -5.32 28.35
C SER A 718 19.28 -4.34 27.69
N ASP A 719 19.39 -3.06 28.01
CA ASP A 719 18.55 -2.02 27.40
C ASP A 719 18.90 -1.83 25.91
N SER A 720 17.89 -1.72 25.05
CA SER A 720 18.04 -1.47 23.61
C SER A 720 16.92 -0.60 23.07
N MET A 721 17.21 0.14 22.00
CA MET A 721 16.32 1.16 21.44
C MET A 721 16.53 1.24 19.93
N TRP A 722 15.43 1.23 19.19
CA TRP A 722 15.37 1.41 17.74
C TRP A 722 14.49 2.61 17.45
N LEU A 723 14.89 3.46 16.51
CA LEU A 723 14.12 4.62 16.07
C LEU A 723 14.08 4.65 14.54
N TRP A 724 12.94 5.01 13.97
CA TRP A 724 12.81 5.23 12.53
C TRP A 724 11.68 6.21 12.21
N SER A 725 11.82 6.90 11.07
CA SER A 725 10.81 7.78 10.48
C SER A 725 11.05 7.83 8.97
N ARG A 726 10.05 8.26 8.19
CA ARG A 726 10.27 8.66 6.80
C ARG A 726 11.19 9.91 6.76
N PRO A 727 11.96 10.14 5.68
CA PRO A 727 12.91 11.26 5.62
C PRO A 727 12.23 12.65 5.53
N HIS A 728 10.93 12.70 5.20
CA HIS A 728 10.17 13.95 5.07
C HIS A 728 8.67 13.73 5.37
N PRO A 729 7.90 14.81 5.61
CA PRO A 729 6.44 14.73 5.75
C PRO A 729 5.76 14.13 4.52
N LYS A 730 4.61 13.47 4.70
CA LYS A 730 3.80 12.94 3.58
C LYS A 730 3.28 14.07 2.67
N ALA A 731 3.02 15.23 3.26
CA ALA A 731 2.57 16.43 2.55
C ALA A 731 3.72 17.29 1.98
N ALA A 732 4.98 16.82 2.02
CA ALA A 732 6.11 17.57 1.49
C ALA A 732 5.96 17.89 0.00
N ASN A 733 6.51 19.02 -0.41
CA ASN A 733 6.59 19.45 -1.81
C ASN A 733 8.08 19.50 -2.18
N PRO A 734 8.59 18.50 -2.91
CA PRO A 734 10.01 18.45 -3.24
C PRO A 734 10.43 19.56 -4.20
N THR A 735 11.70 19.94 -4.18
CA THR A 735 12.21 21.04 -5.03
C THR A 735 12.47 20.62 -6.48
N ALA A 736 12.66 19.32 -6.74
CA ALA A 736 12.96 18.76 -8.06
C ALA A 736 12.47 17.29 -8.15
N PRO A 737 11.16 17.03 -7.99
CA PRO A 737 10.62 15.66 -7.99
C PRO A 737 10.85 14.99 -9.35
N THR A 738 11.30 13.73 -9.33
CA THR A 738 11.56 12.99 -10.59
C THR A 738 10.32 12.30 -11.14
N LEU A 739 9.36 11.94 -10.29
CA LEU A 739 8.04 11.41 -10.66
C LEU A 739 6.90 12.20 -10.01
N SER A 740 5.68 11.70 -10.19
CA SER A 740 4.51 12.06 -9.39
C SER A 740 4.74 11.85 -7.88
N ARG A 741 3.80 12.36 -7.07
CA ARG A 741 3.70 11.93 -5.68
C ARG A 741 3.22 10.47 -5.64
N PRO A 742 3.86 9.58 -4.85
CA PRO A 742 3.47 8.17 -4.78
C PRO A 742 2.02 7.95 -4.38
N ASN A 743 1.38 6.92 -4.92
CA ASN A 743 0.02 6.56 -4.52
C ASN A 743 -0.03 6.14 -3.04
N TYR A 744 -1.18 6.40 -2.40
CA TYR A 744 -1.44 6.16 -0.97
C TYR A 744 -0.55 6.93 0.02
N TRP A 745 0.18 7.96 -0.42
CA TRP A 745 1.01 8.82 0.45
C TRP A 745 0.25 9.36 1.68
N ASP A 746 -1.03 9.68 1.51
CA ASP A 746 -1.93 10.26 2.48
C ASP A 746 -2.34 9.30 3.60
N THR A 747 -2.23 7.98 3.37
CA THR A 747 -2.51 6.92 4.37
C THR A 747 -1.51 6.88 5.53
N THR A 748 -0.31 7.44 5.34
CA THR A 748 0.80 7.35 6.31
C THR A 748 0.72 8.40 7.43
N GLU A 749 1.57 8.29 8.45
CA GLU A 749 1.70 9.30 9.52
C GLU A 749 3.09 9.96 9.53
N ASP A 750 3.15 11.21 9.99
CA ASP A 750 4.38 12.00 10.08
C ASP A 750 5.02 11.86 11.48
N ASN A 751 5.28 10.60 11.88
CA ASN A 751 5.74 10.21 13.21
C ASN A 751 7.14 9.58 13.21
N LEU A 752 7.89 9.86 14.28
CA LEU A 752 9.06 9.11 14.72
C LEU A 752 8.55 7.95 15.57
N TYR A 753 8.78 6.72 15.13
CA TYR A 753 8.49 5.52 15.90
C TYR A 753 9.73 5.05 16.63
N ALA A 754 9.56 4.62 17.87
CA ALA A 754 10.59 3.95 18.63
C ALA A 754 10.08 2.69 19.34
N ILE A 755 10.93 1.67 19.40
CA ILE A 755 10.78 0.51 20.29
C ILE A 755 11.93 0.53 21.28
N VAL A 756 11.60 0.33 22.56
CA VAL A 756 12.58 0.28 23.65
C VAL A 756 12.39 -0.99 24.45
N LEU A 757 13.41 -1.84 24.47
CA LEU A 757 13.50 -2.97 25.38
C LEU A 757 14.26 -2.51 26.62
N LEU A 758 13.64 -2.62 27.79
CA LEU A 758 14.23 -2.23 29.07
C LEU A 758 14.43 -3.44 29.99
N SER A 759 15.65 -3.59 30.48
CA SER A 759 16.04 -4.62 31.46
C SER A 759 15.51 -4.34 32.87
N SER A 760 15.40 -3.05 33.22
CA SER A 760 14.70 -2.57 34.41
C SER A 760 14.11 -1.18 34.12
N ALA A 761 13.22 -0.69 34.99
CA ALA A 761 12.62 0.63 34.85
C ALA A 761 13.68 1.74 34.61
N ALA A 762 13.34 2.71 33.76
CA ALA A 762 14.22 3.80 33.35
C ALA A 762 13.41 5.00 32.83
N THR A 763 14.00 6.19 32.88
CA THR A 763 13.51 7.36 32.14
C THR A 763 14.05 7.30 30.73
N VAL A 764 13.18 7.34 29.73
CA VAL A 764 13.56 7.36 28.31
C VAL A 764 13.15 8.68 27.70
N THR A 765 14.06 9.30 26.96
CA THR A 765 13.80 10.49 26.13
C THR A 765 14.03 10.12 24.67
N ILE A 766 13.15 10.51 23.76
CA ILE A 766 13.43 10.50 22.30
C ILE A 766 13.19 11.89 21.72
N ASN A 767 13.88 12.22 20.63
CA ASN A 767 13.74 13.50 19.95
C ASN A 767 13.71 13.33 18.42
N SER A 768 12.98 14.22 17.76
CA SER A 768 12.99 14.43 16.30
C SER A 768 13.10 15.92 16.06
N GLY A 769 14.26 16.39 15.60
CA GLY A 769 14.51 17.82 15.44
C GLY A 769 14.27 18.59 16.74
N ALA A 770 13.38 19.58 16.69
CA ALA A 770 12.96 20.36 17.85
C ALA A 770 11.95 19.64 18.79
N ASN A 771 11.29 18.57 18.34
CA ASN A 771 10.35 17.82 19.18
C ASN A 771 11.12 16.88 20.12
N THR A 772 10.67 16.78 21.39
CA THR A 772 11.22 15.87 22.39
C THR A 772 10.10 15.28 23.25
N GLY A 773 10.09 13.96 23.43
CA GLY A 773 9.23 13.25 24.38
C GLY A 773 10.08 12.62 25.50
N THR A 774 9.57 12.57 26.74
CA THR A 774 10.25 11.91 27.87
C THR A 774 9.25 11.19 28.75
N TRP A 775 9.57 9.95 29.13
CA TRP A 775 8.67 9.04 29.81
C TRP A 775 9.41 8.20 30.85
N ASN A 776 8.73 7.86 31.95
CA ASN A 776 9.21 6.89 32.92
C ASN A 776 8.61 5.54 32.58
N LEU A 777 9.45 4.62 32.11
CA LEU A 777 9.03 3.34 31.56
C LEU A 777 9.48 2.19 32.45
N GLN A 778 8.68 1.14 32.47
CA GLN A 778 8.96 -0.11 33.18
C GLN A 778 9.86 -1.05 32.35
N ALA A 779 10.39 -2.08 33.00
CA ALA A 779 11.02 -3.21 32.33
C ALA A 779 10.06 -3.86 31.30
N GLY A 780 10.60 -4.40 30.21
CA GLY A 780 9.81 -5.02 29.14
C GLY A 780 9.92 -4.29 27.80
N VAL A 781 8.94 -4.54 26.93
CA VAL A 781 8.80 -3.91 25.61
C VAL A 781 8.03 -2.59 25.77
N ASN A 782 8.51 -1.53 25.14
CA ASN A 782 7.85 -0.24 25.15
C ASN A 782 7.78 0.30 23.71
N LYS A 783 6.59 0.74 23.29
CA LYS A 783 6.34 1.35 21.98
C LYS A 783 6.04 2.82 22.18
N LEU A 784 6.88 3.69 21.63
CA LEU A 784 6.84 5.14 21.79
C LEU A 784 6.70 5.80 20.42
N SER A 785 5.94 6.90 20.35
CA SER A 785 5.90 7.74 19.16
C SER A 785 5.95 9.22 19.52
N LEU A 786 6.49 9.99 18.59
CA LEU A 786 6.66 11.44 18.69
C LEU A 786 6.44 12.03 17.30
N ALA A 787 5.73 13.16 17.18
CA ALA A 787 5.59 13.83 15.90
C ALA A 787 6.97 14.18 15.31
N SER A 788 7.20 13.86 14.04
CA SER A 788 8.48 14.17 13.38
C SER A 788 8.61 15.67 13.15
N ALA A 789 9.83 16.19 13.32
CA ALA A 789 10.17 17.57 13.02
C ALA A 789 11.59 17.69 12.44
N PRO A 790 11.89 18.76 11.67
CA PRO A 790 13.14 18.88 10.92
C PRO A 790 14.41 18.79 11.77
N GLY A 791 15.38 18.01 11.30
CA GLY A 791 16.66 17.75 11.96
C GLY A 791 16.93 16.27 12.21
N ALA A 792 17.96 15.99 13.01
CA ALA A 792 18.31 14.63 13.42
C ALA A 792 17.27 14.00 14.36
N ILE A 793 17.23 12.68 14.41
CA ILE A 793 16.50 11.90 15.42
C ILE A 793 17.46 11.34 16.46
N GLY A 794 16.94 11.04 17.64
CA GLY A 794 17.76 10.47 18.70
C GLY A 794 16.97 10.03 19.91
N GLY A 795 17.70 9.58 20.92
CA GLY A 795 17.14 9.30 22.23
C GLY A 795 18.19 8.86 23.24
N LYS A 796 17.77 8.78 24.50
CA LYS A 796 18.60 8.35 25.63
C LYS A 796 17.77 7.59 26.65
N ILE A 797 18.41 6.61 27.28
CA ILE A 797 17.89 5.87 28.41
C ILE A 797 18.69 6.31 29.64
N VAL A 798 17.99 6.75 30.68
CA VAL A 798 18.56 7.30 31.92
C VAL A 798 18.03 6.49 33.10
N ARG A 799 18.94 6.03 33.96
CA ARG A 799 18.62 5.28 35.18
C ARG A 799 19.38 5.87 36.35
N SER A 800 18.67 6.24 37.42
CA SER A 800 19.25 6.90 38.61
C SER A 800 20.13 8.11 38.26
N GLY A 801 19.66 8.95 37.32
CA GLY A 801 20.37 10.15 36.85
C GLY A 801 21.54 9.90 35.89
N LYS A 802 21.91 8.65 35.62
CA LYS A 802 23.00 8.30 34.67
C LYS A 802 22.42 7.87 33.33
N GLN A 803 22.97 8.40 32.24
CA GLN A 803 22.70 7.90 30.89
C GLN A 803 23.33 6.51 30.72
N VAL A 804 22.50 5.50 30.47
CA VAL A 804 22.95 4.10 30.28
C VAL A 804 23.01 3.69 28.80
N LYS A 805 22.27 4.40 27.93
CA LYS A 805 22.32 4.23 26.48
C LYS A 805 21.87 5.52 25.77
N SER A 806 22.35 5.73 24.55
CA SER A 806 21.95 6.85 23.69
C SER A 806 22.05 6.50 22.22
N LEU A 807 21.27 7.19 21.39
CA LEU A 807 21.32 7.19 19.94
C LEU A 807 21.24 8.64 19.46
N ASP A 808 22.07 8.99 18.48
CA ASP A 808 22.09 10.28 17.80
C ASP A 808 22.30 10.02 16.31
N SER A 809 21.39 10.50 15.45
CA SER A 809 21.48 10.31 14.00
C SER A 809 22.19 11.44 13.26
N THR A 810 22.82 12.39 13.97
CA THR A 810 23.49 13.55 13.36
C THR A 810 24.51 13.11 12.32
N GLY A 811 24.32 13.58 11.08
CA GLY A 811 25.15 13.22 9.91
C GLY A 811 24.83 11.86 9.26
N GLN A 812 23.87 11.09 9.79
CA GLN A 812 23.41 9.80 9.23
C GLN A 812 21.95 9.87 8.74
N PHE A 813 21.09 10.59 9.44
CA PHE A 813 19.69 10.83 9.07
C PHE A 813 19.27 12.24 9.46
N THR A 814 18.48 12.88 8.62
CA THR A 814 17.82 14.16 8.89
C THR A 814 16.41 14.14 8.30
N TYR A 815 15.42 14.46 9.13
CA TYR A 815 14.07 14.77 8.67
C TYR A 815 14.07 16.15 8.00
N THR A 816 13.50 16.27 6.80
CA THR A 816 13.44 17.54 6.04
C THR A 816 12.03 17.88 5.59
N ASN A 817 11.65 19.16 5.65
CA ASN A 817 10.38 19.65 5.08
C ASN A 817 10.50 20.01 3.59
N THR A 818 11.73 20.10 3.07
CA THR A 818 12.05 20.46 1.69
C THR A 818 13.01 19.43 1.10
N PRO A 819 12.54 18.19 0.85
CA PRO A 819 13.35 17.18 0.17
C PRO A 819 13.59 17.60 -1.29
N GLN A 820 14.59 17.01 -1.94
CA GLN A 820 14.77 17.24 -3.39
C GLN A 820 13.76 16.46 -4.22
N ASP A 821 13.45 15.23 -3.81
CA ASP A 821 12.53 14.30 -4.47
C ASP A 821 11.56 13.65 -3.44
N TYR A 822 10.67 12.75 -3.85
CA TYR A 822 9.80 11.96 -2.96
C TYR A 822 10.42 10.63 -2.47
N SER A 823 11.70 10.37 -2.81
CA SER A 823 12.44 9.14 -2.50
C SER A 823 13.10 9.11 -1.13
#